data_AF-A0A1W6L784-F1
#
_entry.id   AF-A0A1W6L784-F1
#
_cell.length_a   1.000
_cell.length_b   1.000
_cell.length_c   1.000
_cell.angle_alpha   90.00
_cell.angle_beta   90.00
_cell.angle_gamma   90.00
#
_symmetry.space_group_name_H-M   'P 1'
#
loop_
_entity.id
_entity.type
_entity.pdbx_description
1 polymer ?
#
loop_
_entity_poly.entity_id
_entity_poly.type
_entity_poly.pdbx_seq_one_letter_code
_entity_poly.pdbx_strand_id
1 'polypeptide(L)'
;MKPVLPLLVLSLAAIGTAQAAPTVSRLTPPSELFATGQPDPVIARFLPGQRFDLQATVKPEAGQRITEARFFIDGKPVSAPVALRDCASGCVKGVPAESAIATVRAVSLDKAGRHEFTVVATQGNGEKVTARGNFEVVPFDVATGGKVRNVILMVGDGMGASQRTAARIVKGGYAQGKAIAPLAMDTFPATALVKTASLNSVVTDSSPGMTSYVSGNKNNNNEEGVFPDDTTDPFDNPRIEYLSEYLHRTQGKALGIVTTADVFDATPAGNAVHTSNRGAGTGIVDQFFDDRGNTGLTVLMGGGRKWFLPAGTPGSERADGNDYAFSATDPHTAEIVRRWGAAPGSKDKGRDLIRDFQGAGFQYAATKTEMDAATGADRLLGLFAFSNMNVALDKIDGRRGAKKGITGSVVDDYGFPDQPMLDEMTTRALSVLRKQRNGFVLMVEGASIDKQAHNMDTERWMLDTIEFDRAIQVAQDFAREQGDTLVIVTADHECSGAALIGGSMLTDSALRAAGEARGVANLRDKVVGVYEKAGFPRYRLAADGYPEATDIDYRLLVGYGANADRHEDWRTNNTPLRDSQQPLVKQEPLKWYPANPMERDDAMGDFLVTGQVPGESAVHTATDIPLSAFGPGALAFTGVIDNTDVFFKLAQAAVKGTTAPADARGSKRPRK
;
A
#
# COMPACT_ATOMS: atom_id res chain seq x y z
N MET A 1 -7.65 -90.14 -13.19
CA MET A 1 -8.99 -89.54 -13.38
C MET A 1 -8.80 -88.06 -13.66
N LYS A 2 -9.43 -87.54 -14.73
CA LYS A 2 -9.35 -86.13 -15.18
C LYS A 2 -9.97 -85.18 -14.12
N PRO A 3 -9.69 -83.86 -14.17
CA PRO A 3 -10.55 -83.03 -15.01
C PRO A 3 -9.81 -82.03 -15.92
N VAL A 4 -10.49 -81.74 -17.02
CA VAL A 4 -10.20 -80.74 -18.05
C VAL A 4 -10.72 -79.39 -17.53
N LEU A 5 -9.93 -78.32 -17.66
CA LEU A 5 -10.34 -76.94 -17.36
C LEU A 5 -10.56 -76.17 -18.68
N PRO A 6 -11.64 -75.40 -18.86
CA PRO A 6 -11.93 -74.73 -20.12
C PRO A 6 -11.19 -73.39 -20.24
N LEU A 7 -10.72 -73.10 -21.45
CA LEU A 7 -10.09 -71.85 -21.85
C LEU A 7 -11.16 -70.75 -21.93
N LEU A 8 -11.16 -69.79 -21.00
CA LEU A 8 -11.98 -68.59 -21.08
C LEU A 8 -11.24 -67.53 -21.90
N VAL A 9 -11.75 -67.20 -23.09
CA VAL A 9 -11.25 -66.08 -23.90
C VAL A 9 -11.72 -64.78 -23.26
N LEU A 10 -10.84 -64.10 -22.53
CA LEU A 10 -11.05 -62.72 -22.10
C LEU A 10 -10.78 -61.80 -23.29
N SER A 11 -11.83 -61.23 -23.86
CA SER A 11 -11.75 -60.08 -24.75
C SER A 11 -11.16 -58.89 -23.99
N LEU A 12 -9.91 -58.52 -24.29
CA LEU A 12 -9.35 -57.22 -23.91
C LEU A 12 -10.17 -56.13 -24.61
N ALA A 13 -11.13 -55.55 -23.90
CA ALA A 13 -11.60 -54.21 -24.24
C ALA A 13 -10.42 -53.26 -24.02
N ALA A 14 -9.96 -52.63 -25.09
CA ALA A 14 -9.00 -51.55 -24.99
C ALA A 14 -9.61 -50.46 -24.10
N ILE A 15 -9.10 -50.33 -22.87
CA ILE A 15 -9.31 -49.15 -22.06
C ILE A 15 -8.51 -48.06 -22.77
N GLY A 16 -9.14 -47.39 -23.72
CA GLY A 16 -8.62 -46.14 -24.26
C GLY A 16 -8.41 -45.22 -23.07
N THR A 17 -7.16 -44.85 -22.80
CA THR A 17 -6.82 -43.77 -21.88
C THR A 17 -7.57 -42.53 -22.37
N ALA A 18 -8.65 -42.14 -21.68
CA ALA A 18 -9.34 -40.89 -21.97
C ALA A 18 -8.30 -39.77 -21.83
N GLN A 19 -7.92 -39.15 -22.94
CA GLN A 19 -7.08 -37.96 -22.91
C GLN A 19 -7.85 -36.88 -22.16
N ALA A 20 -7.19 -36.21 -21.21
CA ALA A 20 -7.81 -35.13 -20.45
C ALA A 20 -8.10 -33.97 -21.40
N ALA A 21 -9.37 -33.54 -21.46
CA ALA A 21 -9.85 -32.42 -22.26
C ALA A 21 -9.10 -31.11 -21.92
N PRO A 22 -9.02 -30.14 -22.86
CA PRO A 22 -8.39 -28.85 -22.58
C PRO A 22 -9.14 -28.10 -21.47
N THR A 23 -8.41 -27.36 -20.64
CA THR A 23 -8.97 -26.60 -19.53
C THR A 23 -8.44 -25.16 -19.47
N VAL A 24 -9.22 -24.27 -18.88
CA VAL A 24 -8.76 -22.93 -18.49
C VAL A 24 -8.57 -22.96 -16.98
N SER A 25 -7.35 -22.76 -16.50
CA SER A 25 -7.01 -22.82 -15.07
C SER A 25 -7.10 -21.47 -14.38
N ARG A 26 -7.02 -20.37 -15.14
CA ARG A 26 -7.12 -19.00 -14.65
C ARG A 26 -7.84 -18.14 -15.66
N LEU A 27 -8.67 -17.23 -15.17
CA LEU A 27 -9.34 -16.21 -15.95
C LEU A 27 -9.26 -14.88 -15.21
N THR A 28 -8.82 -13.84 -15.91
CA THR A 28 -8.60 -12.49 -15.39
C THR A 28 -9.41 -11.48 -16.23
N PRO A 29 -10.13 -10.54 -15.61
CA PRO A 29 -10.23 -10.24 -14.17
C PRO A 29 -10.78 -11.39 -13.31
N PRO A 30 -10.41 -11.49 -12.02
CA PRO A 30 -10.93 -12.50 -11.11
C PRO A 30 -12.46 -12.47 -11.05
N SER A 31 -13.06 -13.66 -11.08
CA SER A 31 -14.50 -13.82 -11.19
C SER A 31 -15.00 -15.01 -10.38
N GLU A 32 -15.95 -14.76 -9.48
CA GLU A 32 -16.65 -15.82 -8.75
C GLU A 32 -17.37 -16.79 -9.71
N LEU A 33 -17.93 -16.24 -10.81
CA LEU A 33 -18.58 -17.04 -11.85
C LEU A 33 -17.63 -18.06 -12.48
N PHE A 34 -16.35 -17.72 -12.62
CA PHE A 34 -15.35 -18.64 -13.15
C PHE A 34 -14.90 -19.63 -12.07
N ALA A 35 -14.65 -19.15 -10.85
CA ALA A 35 -14.10 -19.95 -9.77
C ALA A 35 -15.08 -21.00 -9.23
N THR A 36 -16.36 -20.64 -9.05
CA THR A 36 -17.36 -21.49 -8.38
C THR A 36 -18.64 -21.70 -9.18
N GLY A 37 -18.79 -21.00 -10.31
CA GLY A 37 -20.02 -21.00 -11.09
C GLY A 37 -21.11 -20.08 -10.54
N GLN A 38 -20.87 -19.40 -9.42
CA GLN A 38 -21.81 -18.44 -8.84
C GLN A 38 -21.63 -17.06 -9.50
N PRO A 39 -22.70 -16.41 -9.99
CA PRO A 39 -22.56 -15.11 -10.60
C PRO A 39 -22.11 -14.04 -9.58
N ASP A 40 -22.52 -14.17 -8.32
CA ASP A 40 -22.34 -13.21 -7.25
C ASP A 40 -21.46 -13.75 -6.12
N PRO A 41 -20.68 -12.88 -5.44
CA PRO A 41 -20.51 -11.44 -5.70
C PRO A 41 -19.67 -11.17 -6.97
N VAL A 42 -19.91 -10.02 -7.63
CA VAL A 42 -18.96 -9.53 -8.66
C VAL A 42 -17.71 -9.01 -7.96
N ILE A 43 -16.57 -9.65 -8.24
CA ILE A 43 -15.29 -9.31 -7.61
C ILE A 43 -14.63 -8.13 -8.33
N ALA A 44 -14.50 -8.22 -9.66
CA ALA A 44 -13.85 -7.19 -10.45
C ALA A 44 -14.82 -6.09 -10.89
N ARG A 45 -14.47 -4.83 -10.59
CA ARG A 45 -15.33 -3.66 -10.84
C ARG A 45 -14.50 -2.54 -11.47
N PHE A 46 -15.06 -1.82 -12.44
CA PHE A 46 -14.36 -0.79 -13.19
C PHE A 46 -15.22 0.46 -13.39
N LEU A 47 -14.60 1.64 -13.53
CA LEU A 47 -15.30 2.85 -13.97
C LEU A 47 -15.62 2.78 -15.47
N PRO A 48 -16.62 3.54 -15.95
CA PRO A 48 -16.80 3.76 -17.37
C PRO A 48 -15.52 4.31 -18.00
N GLY A 49 -15.01 3.57 -18.99
CA GLY A 49 -13.79 3.89 -19.72
C GLY A 49 -12.49 3.64 -18.95
N GLN A 50 -12.50 3.00 -17.77
CA GLN A 50 -11.28 2.56 -17.10
C GLN A 50 -10.62 1.44 -17.91
N ARG A 51 -9.30 1.49 -18.02
CA ARG A 51 -8.51 0.46 -18.70
C ARG A 51 -8.16 -0.70 -17.77
N PHE A 52 -8.23 -1.92 -18.28
CA PHE A 52 -7.80 -3.14 -17.58
C PHE A 52 -7.43 -4.24 -18.58
N ASP A 53 -6.69 -5.24 -18.14
CA ASP A 53 -6.29 -6.38 -18.97
C ASP A 53 -7.27 -7.56 -18.84
N LEU A 54 -7.43 -8.31 -19.93
CA LEU A 54 -8.02 -9.65 -19.92
C LEU A 54 -6.90 -10.68 -20.07
N GLN A 55 -6.95 -11.77 -19.30
CA GLN A 55 -5.99 -12.86 -19.43
C GLN A 55 -6.62 -14.22 -19.15
N ALA A 56 -6.09 -15.27 -19.76
CA ALA A 56 -6.43 -16.64 -19.44
C ALA A 56 -5.22 -17.56 -19.52
N THR A 57 -5.07 -18.46 -18.53
CA THR A 57 -4.13 -19.58 -18.60
C THR A 57 -4.88 -20.80 -19.10
N VAL A 58 -4.44 -21.32 -20.25
CA VAL A 58 -5.10 -22.41 -20.96
C VAL A 58 -4.17 -23.61 -21.05
N LYS A 59 -4.60 -24.73 -20.47
CA LYS A 59 -3.91 -26.01 -20.58
C LYS A 59 -4.50 -26.82 -21.75
N PRO A 60 -3.71 -27.17 -22.77
CA PRO A 60 -4.16 -28.04 -23.84
C PRO A 60 -4.22 -29.52 -23.39
N GLU A 61 -4.81 -30.36 -24.22
CA GLU A 61 -4.70 -31.81 -24.09
C GLU A 61 -3.24 -32.29 -24.21
N ALA A 62 -2.95 -33.47 -23.67
CA ALA A 62 -1.63 -34.06 -23.76
C ALA A 62 -1.19 -34.20 -25.23
N GLY A 63 -0.06 -33.56 -25.57
CA GLY A 63 0.51 -33.56 -26.93
C GLY A 63 -0.06 -32.49 -27.87
N GLN A 64 -1.01 -31.66 -27.41
CA GLN A 64 -1.55 -30.53 -28.16
C GLN A 64 -0.89 -29.21 -27.75
N ARG A 65 -1.18 -28.15 -28.52
CA ARG A 65 -0.83 -26.76 -28.22
C ARG A 65 -2.01 -25.85 -28.54
N ILE A 66 -2.10 -24.73 -27.84
CA ILE A 66 -3.06 -23.67 -28.17
C ILE A 66 -2.55 -22.90 -29.38
N THR A 67 -3.38 -22.80 -30.42
CA THR A 67 -3.04 -22.13 -31.70
C THR A 67 -3.74 -20.79 -31.85
N GLU A 68 -4.89 -20.60 -31.19
CA GLU A 68 -5.67 -19.38 -31.25
C GLU A 68 -6.43 -19.18 -29.93
N ALA A 69 -6.57 -17.93 -29.49
CA ALA A 69 -7.54 -17.56 -28.47
C ALA A 69 -8.28 -16.29 -28.87
N ARG A 70 -9.55 -16.18 -28.47
CA ARG A 70 -10.38 -14.99 -28.68
C ARG A 70 -11.16 -14.66 -27.42
N PHE A 71 -11.15 -13.38 -27.05
CA PHE A 71 -11.96 -12.86 -25.96
C PHE A 71 -13.23 -12.21 -26.48
N PHE A 72 -14.31 -12.33 -25.71
CA PHE A 72 -15.61 -11.76 -25.98
C PHE A 72 -16.13 -11.06 -24.73
N ILE A 73 -16.87 -9.97 -24.90
CA ILE A 73 -17.63 -9.30 -23.84
C ILE A 73 -19.07 -9.15 -24.31
N ASP A 74 -20.02 -9.63 -23.51
CA ASP A 74 -21.45 -9.72 -23.87
C ASP A 74 -21.66 -10.40 -25.24
N GLY A 75 -20.88 -11.46 -25.51
CA GLY A 75 -20.90 -12.22 -26.76
C GLY A 75 -20.27 -11.50 -27.97
N LYS A 76 -19.76 -10.28 -27.81
CA LYS A 76 -19.10 -9.51 -28.88
C LYS A 76 -17.58 -9.71 -28.81
N PRO A 77 -16.90 -10.00 -29.93
CA PRO A 77 -15.44 -10.10 -29.93
C PRO A 77 -14.78 -8.81 -29.43
N VAL A 78 -13.78 -8.95 -28.56
CA VAL A 78 -12.94 -7.81 -28.14
C VAL A 78 -12.08 -7.40 -29.33
N SER A 79 -12.19 -6.14 -29.76
CA SER A 79 -11.46 -5.60 -30.92
C SER A 79 -10.03 -5.23 -30.51
N ALA A 80 -9.21 -6.25 -30.29
CA ALA A 80 -7.82 -6.12 -29.86
C ALA A 80 -7.00 -7.36 -30.23
N PRO A 81 -5.70 -7.22 -30.49
CA PRO A 81 -4.81 -8.37 -30.62
C PRO A 81 -4.83 -9.22 -29.34
N VAL A 82 -4.85 -10.54 -29.52
CA VAL A 82 -4.63 -11.49 -28.43
C VAL A 82 -3.18 -11.95 -28.53
N ALA A 83 -2.38 -11.66 -27.52
CA ALA A 83 -1.04 -12.21 -27.39
C ALA A 83 -1.14 -13.64 -26.83
N LEU A 84 -0.48 -14.59 -27.49
CA LEU A 84 -0.31 -15.96 -27.01
C LEU A 84 1.15 -16.18 -26.64
N ARG A 85 1.39 -16.60 -25.40
CA ARG A 85 2.71 -16.96 -24.89
C ARG A 85 2.67 -18.39 -24.36
N ASP A 86 3.62 -19.24 -24.74
CA ASP A 86 3.73 -20.58 -24.15
C ASP A 86 4.40 -20.56 -22.78
N CYS A 87 4.14 -21.59 -21.98
CA CYS A 87 4.74 -21.78 -20.65
C CYS A 87 5.96 -22.69 -20.66
N ALA A 88 6.61 -22.90 -21.81
CA ALA A 88 7.86 -23.68 -21.85
C ALA A 88 8.97 -23.01 -21.03
N SER A 89 8.88 -21.68 -20.87
CA SER A 89 9.66 -20.90 -19.92
C SER A 89 8.89 -19.66 -19.47
N GLY A 90 9.22 -19.13 -18.29
CA GLY A 90 8.65 -17.87 -17.81
C GLY A 90 7.24 -17.95 -17.23
N CYS A 91 6.76 -19.16 -16.90
CA CYS A 91 5.58 -19.37 -16.07
C CYS A 91 5.95 -19.93 -14.69
N VAL A 92 5.12 -19.67 -13.69
CA VAL A 92 5.36 -20.08 -12.30
C VAL A 92 5.39 -21.61 -12.15
N LYS A 93 6.07 -22.08 -11.10
CA LYS A 93 6.16 -23.52 -10.79
C LYS A 93 4.75 -24.10 -10.57
N GLY A 94 4.46 -25.21 -11.25
CA GLY A 94 3.19 -25.92 -11.15
C GLY A 94 2.29 -25.73 -12.38
N VAL A 95 2.58 -24.75 -13.23
CA VAL A 95 1.93 -24.57 -14.51
C VAL A 95 2.57 -25.52 -15.54
N PRO A 96 1.80 -26.38 -16.23
CA PRO A 96 2.36 -27.27 -17.25
C PRO A 96 3.01 -26.49 -18.40
N ALA A 97 4.15 -26.96 -18.90
CA ALA A 97 4.96 -26.28 -19.91
C ALA A 97 4.22 -26.09 -21.25
N GLU A 98 3.28 -26.97 -21.56
CA GLU A 98 2.42 -26.92 -22.73
C GLU A 98 1.28 -25.87 -22.63
N SER A 99 1.07 -25.29 -21.45
CA SER A 99 0.05 -24.27 -21.25
C SER A 99 0.37 -23.01 -22.06
N ALA A 100 -0.68 -22.25 -22.38
CA ALA A 100 -0.56 -20.95 -23.03
C ALA A 100 -1.24 -19.86 -22.20
N ILE A 101 -0.60 -18.70 -22.13
CA ILE A 101 -1.15 -17.47 -21.58
C ILE A 101 -1.71 -16.65 -22.74
N ALA A 102 -3.02 -16.47 -22.76
CA ALA A 102 -3.73 -15.64 -23.72
C ALA A 102 -4.05 -14.29 -23.10
N THR A 103 -3.58 -13.18 -23.67
CA THR A 103 -3.70 -11.84 -23.07
C THR A 103 -4.24 -10.80 -24.04
N VAL A 104 -5.09 -9.92 -23.54
CA VAL A 104 -5.51 -8.68 -24.21
C VAL A 104 -5.28 -7.50 -23.28
N ARG A 105 -4.45 -6.55 -23.70
CA ARG A 105 -4.01 -5.43 -22.85
C ARG A 105 -4.94 -4.23 -22.92
N ALA A 106 -5.17 -3.45 -21.87
CA ALA A 106 -5.88 -2.15 -21.89
C ALA A 106 -7.26 -2.14 -22.59
N VAL A 107 -8.10 -3.14 -22.30
CA VAL A 107 -9.53 -3.13 -22.66
C VAL A 107 -10.25 -2.06 -21.83
N SER A 108 -11.28 -1.43 -22.39
CA SER A 108 -12.14 -0.48 -21.68
C SER A 108 -13.58 -0.54 -22.17
N LEU A 109 -14.52 -0.21 -21.29
CA LEU A 109 -15.96 -0.24 -21.56
C LEU A 109 -16.65 0.96 -20.94
N ASP A 110 -17.50 1.64 -21.73
CA ASP A 110 -18.31 2.77 -21.25
C ASP A 110 -19.70 2.36 -20.75
N LYS A 111 -20.24 1.27 -21.30
CA LYS A 111 -21.57 0.80 -20.96
C LYS A 111 -21.55 0.30 -19.51
N ALA A 112 -22.38 0.88 -18.66
CA ALA A 112 -22.51 0.46 -17.27
C ALA A 112 -23.31 -0.84 -17.10
N GLY A 113 -23.07 -1.52 -15.99
CA GLY A 113 -23.75 -2.73 -15.56
C GLY A 113 -22.82 -3.94 -15.47
N ARG A 114 -23.41 -5.09 -15.17
CA ARG A 114 -22.72 -6.37 -15.18
C ARG A 114 -22.47 -6.83 -16.61
N HIS A 115 -21.26 -7.31 -16.87
CA HIS A 115 -20.84 -7.88 -18.15
C HIS A 115 -20.36 -9.31 -17.96
N GLU A 116 -20.70 -10.17 -18.91
CA GLU A 116 -20.06 -11.48 -19.04
C GLU A 116 -18.88 -11.34 -20.00
N PHE A 117 -17.74 -11.91 -19.63
CA PHE A 117 -16.60 -12.05 -20.54
C PHE A 117 -16.21 -13.51 -20.69
N THR A 118 -15.81 -13.86 -21.91
CA THR A 118 -15.57 -15.25 -22.29
C THR A 118 -14.28 -15.34 -23.09
N VAL A 119 -13.48 -16.36 -22.81
CA VAL A 119 -12.36 -16.77 -23.66
C VAL A 119 -12.73 -18.05 -24.39
N VAL A 120 -12.45 -18.10 -25.69
CA VAL A 120 -12.51 -19.31 -26.51
C VAL A 120 -11.11 -19.57 -27.04
N ALA A 121 -10.49 -20.68 -26.63
CA ALA A 121 -9.18 -21.11 -27.09
C ALA A 121 -9.30 -22.36 -27.96
N THR A 122 -8.57 -22.38 -29.07
CA THR A 122 -8.55 -23.47 -30.06
C THR A 122 -7.21 -24.18 -30.01
N GLN A 123 -7.25 -25.51 -30.02
CA GLN A 123 -6.07 -26.37 -30.03
C GLN A 123 -5.63 -26.72 -31.45
N GLY A 124 -4.44 -27.29 -31.60
CA GLY A 124 -3.91 -27.76 -32.89
C GLY A 124 -4.80 -28.78 -33.61
N ASN A 125 -5.56 -29.60 -32.87
CA ASN A 125 -6.54 -30.56 -33.42
C ASN A 125 -7.91 -29.93 -33.78
N GLY A 126 -8.08 -28.62 -33.56
CA GLY A 126 -9.32 -27.88 -33.83
C GLY A 126 -10.36 -27.92 -32.71
N GLU A 127 -10.12 -28.69 -31.65
CA GLU A 127 -10.98 -28.71 -30.47
C GLU A 127 -10.87 -27.37 -29.70
N LYS A 128 -11.95 -27.00 -29.01
CA LYS A 128 -12.05 -25.71 -28.33
C LYS A 128 -12.39 -25.87 -26.86
N VAL A 129 -11.77 -25.04 -26.04
CA VAL A 129 -12.18 -24.81 -24.66
C VAL A 129 -12.77 -23.42 -24.51
N THR A 130 -13.82 -23.31 -23.70
CA THR A 130 -14.47 -22.04 -23.38
C THR A 130 -14.54 -21.87 -21.88
N ALA A 131 -14.18 -20.68 -21.40
CA ALA A 131 -14.38 -20.28 -20.01
C ALA A 131 -15.03 -18.90 -19.97
N ARG A 132 -15.85 -18.68 -18.95
CA ARG A 132 -16.57 -17.42 -18.74
C ARG A 132 -16.36 -16.90 -17.32
N GLY A 133 -16.33 -15.60 -17.21
CA GLY A 133 -16.35 -14.86 -15.95
C GLY A 133 -17.23 -13.62 -16.08
N ASN A 134 -17.29 -12.82 -15.03
CA ASN A 134 -18.00 -11.56 -15.05
C ASN A 134 -17.21 -10.43 -14.38
N PHE A 135 -17.56 -9.20 -14.73
CA PHE A 135 -17.13 -7.98 -14.06
C PHE A 135 -18.27 -6.95 -14.12
N GLU A 136 -18.14 -5.86 -13.39
CA GLU A 136 -19.10 -4.75 -13.42
C GLU A 136 -18.44 -3.45 -13.88
N VAL A 137 -19.10 -2.73 -14.78
CA VAL A 137 -18.81 -1.32 -15.03
C VAL A 137 -19.76 -0.49 -14.15
N VAL A 138 -19.22 0.06 -13.06
CA VAL A 138 -20.00 0.77 -12.04
C VAL A 138 -20.48 2.11 -12.61
N PRO A 139 -21.80 2.36 -12.73
CA PRO A 139 -22.28 3.63 -13.25
C PRO A 139 -21.90 4.78 -12.32
N PHE A 140 -21.62 5.95 -12.90
CA PHE A 140 -21.65 7.18 -12.12
C PHE A 140 -23.08 7.53 -11.72
N ASP A 141 -23.25 7.93 -10.48
CA ASP A 141 -24.50 8.42 -9.92
C ASP A 141 -24.82 9.84 -10.42
N VAL A 142 -26.11 10.20 -10.32
CA VAL A 142 -26.55 11.59 -10.53
C VAL A 142 -25.94 12.47 -9.44
N ALA A 143 -25.11 13.41 -9.86
CA ALA A 143 -24.47 14.35 -8.94
C ALA A 143 -25.48 15.32 -8.32
N THR A 144 -25.30 15.59 -7.03
CA THR A 144 -26.08 16.57 -6.26
C THR A 144 -25.28 17.82 -5.92
N GLY A 145 -23.97 17.81 -6.20
CA GLY A 145 -23.08 18.96 -6.04
C GLY A 145 -21.99 19.04 -7.12
N GLY A 146 -21.15 20.06 -7.02
CA GLY A 146 -20.07 20.31 -7.99
C GLY A 146 -19.00 19.23 -8.01
N LYS A 147 -18.14 19.27 -9.05
CA LYS A 147 -16.96 18.42 -9.14
C LYS A 147 -15.88 18.87 -8.18
N VAL A 148 -15.15 17.92 -7.61
CA VAL A 148 -13.91 18.24 -6.89
C VAL A 148 -12.77 18.37 -7.90
N ARG A 149 -11.97 19.41 -7.75
CA ARG A 149 -10.80 19.66 -8.59
C ARG A 149 -9.61 18.86 -8.11
N ASN A 150 -9.43 18.76 -6.79
CA ASN A 150 -8.28 18.08 -6.17
C ASN A 150 -8.75 16.94 -5.28
N VAL A 151 -8.00 15.84 -5.30
CA VAL A 151 -8.16 14.70 -4.40
C VAL A 151 -6.88 14.55 -3.60
N ILE A 152 -7.01 14.50 -2.27
CA ILE A 152 -5.89 14.23 -1.36
C ILE A 152 -6.23 12.98 -0.57
N LEU A 153 -5.36 11.97 -0.65
CA LEU A 153 -5.44 10.75 0.14
C LEU A 153 -4.29 10.76 1.17
N MET A 154 -4.65 10.84 2.43
CA MET A 154 -3.74 10.74 3.57
C MET A 154 -3.80 9.30 4.09
N VAL A 155 -2.67 8.58 4.03
CA VAL A 155 -2.56 7.18 4.47
C VAL A 155 -1.62 7.08 5.66
N GLY A 156 -2.13 6.70 6.83
CA GLY A 156 -1.27 6.27 7.94
C GLY A 156 -1.07 4.77 7.81
N ASP A 157 0.06 4.33 7.27
CA ASP A 157 0.35 2.89 7.08
C ASP A 157 0.22 2.18 8.43
N GLY A 158 -0.57 1.10 8.49
CA GLY A 158 -0.81 0.35 9.73
C GLY A 158 -1.60 1.10 10.82
N MET A 159 -2.15 2.29 10.55
CA MET A 159 -2.79 3.16 11.54
C MET A 159 -4.24 2.74 11.86
N GLY A 160 -4.38 1.80 12.78
CA GLY A 160 -5.66 1.41 13.38
C GLY A 160 -6.29 2.47 14.30
N ALA A 161 -7.45 2.13 14.87
CA ALA A 161 -8.18 2.99 15.81
C ALA A 161 -7.39 3.24 17.11
N SER A 162 -6.60 2.28 17.55
CA SER A 162 -5.75 2.39 18.75
C SER A 162 -4.62 3.40 18.54
N GLN A 163 -3.97 3.38 17.38
CA GLN A 163 -2.90 4.31 17.03
C GLN A 163 -3.42 5.75 17.02
N ARG A 164 -4.58 5.99 16.38
CA ARG A 164 -5.27 7.29 16.42
C ARG A 164 -5.60 7.74 17.84
N THR A 165 -6.13 6.83 18.65
CA THR A 165 -6.53 7.16 20.02
C THR A 165 -5.33 7.45 20.92
N ALA A 166 -4.22 6.72 20.76
CA ALA A 166 -2.97 6.98 21.46
C ALA A 166 -2.41 8.34 21.11
N ALA A 167 -2.31 8.68 19.82
CA ALA A 167 -1.86 10.00 19.39
C ALA A 167 -2.75 11.13 19.96
N ARG A 168 -4.08 10.93 20.00
CA ARG A 168 -5.01 11.88 20.64
C ARG A 168 -4.73 12.06 22.13
N ILE A 169 -4.49 10.97 22.86
CA ILE A 169 -4.15 11.00 24.28
C ILE A 169 -2.83 11.72 24.51
N VAL A 170 -1.78 11.38 23.74
CA VAL A 170 -0.44 11.93 23.90
C VAL A 170 -0.39 13.42 23.54
N LYS A 171 -1.06 13.82 22.45
CA LYS A 171 -1.09 15.21 21.97
C LYS A 171 -2.06 16.09 22.76
N GLY A 172 -3.27 15.60 23.01
CA GLY A 172 -4.35 16.39 23.58
C GLY A 172 -4.50 16.26 25.09
N GLY A 173 -4.15 15.10 25.67
CA GLY A 173 -4.45 14.78 27.06
C GLY A 173 -5.95 14.54 27.33
N TYR A 174 -6.27 14.23 28.59
CA TYR A 174 -7.62 13.93 29.06
C TYR A 174 -7.99 14.78 30.28
N ALA A 175 -9.26 15.21 30.34
CA ALA A 175 -9.85 15.87 31.49
C ALA A 175 -11.19 15.21 31.83
N GLN A 176 -11.31 14.65 33.05
CA GLN A 176 -12.54 14.02 33.56
C GLN A 176 -13.17 13.00 32.59
N GLY A 177 -12.35 12.21 31.89
CA GLY A 177 -12.81 11.19 30.94
C GLY A 177 -13.08 11.69 29.51
N LYS A 178 -12.80 12.97 29.19
CA LYS A 178 -12.89 13.52 27.84
C LYS A 178 -11.51 13.87 27.30
N ALA A 179 -11.25 13.58 26.03
CA ALA A 179 -10.11 14.16 25.33
C ALA A 179 -10.23 15.68 25.34
N ILE A 180 -9.17 16.39 25.69
CA ILE A 180 -9.19 17.86 25.83
C ILE A 180 -9.27 18.54 24.47
N ALA A 181 -8.54 18.01 23.49
CA ALA A 181 -8.53 18.50 22.12
C ALA A 181 -8.61 17.32 21.13
N PRO A 182 -9.32 17.49 20.01
CA PRO A 182 -9.31 16.54 18.91
C PRO A 182 -7.97 16.56 18.17
N LEU A 183 -7.63 15.46 17.50
CA LEU A 183 -6.67 15.45 16.40
C LEU A 183 -7.27 16.20 15.19
N ALA A 184 -6.43 16.65 14.24
CA ALA A 184 -6.93 17.26 13.01
C ALA A 184 -7.89 16.31 12.27
N MET A 185 -7.53 15.02 12.19
CA MET A 185 -8.36 13.98 11.57
C MET A 185 -9.68 13.69 12.31
N ASP A 186 -9.79 14.04 13.59
CA ASP A 186 -11.03 13.88 14.37
C ASP A 186 -12.04 14.99 14.09
N THR A 187 -11.60 16.11 13.50
CA THR A 187 -12.48 17.25 13.16
C THR A 187 -13.19 17.08 11.81
N PHE A 188 -12.90 16.00 11.10
CA PHE A 188 -13.48 15.71 9.79
C PHE A 188 -14.96 15.33 9.96
N PRO A 189 -15.88 15.88 9.15
CA PRO A 189 -17.33 15.75 9.37
C PRO A 189 -17.90 14.37 9.06
N ALA A 190 -17.19 13.52 8.32
CA ALA A 190 -17.65 12.19 7.92
C ALA A 190 -16.65 11.12 8.32
N THR A 191 -17.15 9.97 8.76
CA THR A 191 -16.32 8.81 9.12
C THR A 191 -16.96 7.49 8.69
N ALA A 192 -16.11 6.52 8.35
CA ALA A 192 -16.48 5.16 8.03
C ALA A 192 -15.49 4.15 8.64
N LEU A 193 -15.88 2.88 8.67
CA LEU A 193 -14.97 1.76 8.84
C LEU A 193 -14.71 1.12 7.47
N VAL A 194 -13.48 0.70 7.22
CA VAL A 194 -13.05 0.16 5.93
C VAL A 194 -12.50 -1.25 6.11
N LYS A 195 -13.03 -2.18 5.31
CA LYS A 195 -12.54 -3.56 5.19
C LYS A 195 -11.36 -3.60 4.23
N THR A 196 -10.29 -4.28 4.62
CA THR A 196 -8.97 -4.19 3.95
C THR A 196 -8.44 -5.49 3.37
N ALA A 197 -9.13 -6.62 3.52
CA ALA A 197 -8.69 -7.92 3.00
C ALA A 197 -8.22 -7.85 1.53
N SER A 198 -7.16 -8.60 1.20
CA SER A 198 -6.65 -8.76 -0.16
C SER A 198 -7.36 -9.91 -0.87
N LEU A 199 -7.04 -10.15 -2.15
CA LEU A 199 -7.68 -11.19 -2.94
C LEU A 199 -7.38 -12.61 -2.43
N ASN A 200 -6.23 -12.82 -1.79
CA ASN A 200 -5.76 -14.13 -1.32
C ASN A 200 -5.62 -14.24 0.20
N SER A 201 -5.94 -13.19 0.97
CA SER A 201 -5.78 -13.20 2.43
C SER A 201 -6.77 -12.29 3.14
N VAL A 202 -7.25 -12.72 4.30
CA VAL A 202 -8.04 -11.88 5.22
C VAL A 202 -7.19 -10.75 5.81
N VAL A 203 -5.87 -10.95 5.93
CA VAL A 203 -4.89 -9.93 6.32
C VAL A 203 -4.13 -9.49 5.07
N THR A 204 -4.36 -8.26 4.66
CA THR A 204 -3.65 -7.63 3.54
C THR A 204 -2.23 -7.23 3.95
N ASP A 205 -1.30 -7.19 3.01
CA ASP A 205 -0.13 -6.33 3.13
C ASP A 205 -0.40 -4.95 2.50
N SER A 206 0.54 -4.02 2.63
CA SER A 206 0.40 -2.63 2.19
C SER A 206 0.13 -2.46 0.69
N SER A 207 0.59 -3.38 -0.19
CA SER A 207 0.38 -3.26 -1.65
C SER A 207 -1.11 -3.29 -2.03
N PRO A 208 -1.86 -4.40 -1.90
CA PRO A 208 -3.32 -4.40 -2.04
C PRO A 208 -4.04 -3.48 -1.05
N GLY A 209 -3.45 -3.24 0.13
CA GLY A 209 -3.98 -2.29 1.12
C GLY A 209 -4.12 -0.88 0.54
N MET A 210 -3.11 -0.42 -0.21
CA MET A 210 -3.12 0.88 -0.90
C MET A 210 -3.81 0.81 -2.27
N THR A 211 -3.43 -0.15 -3.12
CA THR A 211 -3.84 -0.16 -4.54
C THR A 211 -5.35 -0.31 -4.70
N SER A 212 -6.04 -0.97 -3.77
CA SER A 212 -7.50 -1.07 -3.77
C SER A 212 -8.21 0.30 -3.74
N TYR A 213 -7.64 1.29 -3.05
CA TYR A 213 -8.20 2.65 -2.97
C TYR A 213 -8.10 3.42 -4.29
N VAL A 214 -7.20 3.01 -5.18
CA VAL A 214 -6.86 3.74 -6.40
C VAL A 214 -7.04 2.90 -7.67
N SER A 215 -7.32 1.60 -7.59
CA SER A 215 -7.64 0.74 -8.74
C SER A 215 -9.13 0.31 -8.75
N GLY A 216 -9.80 0.36 -7.59
CA GLY A 216 -11.16 -0.15 -7.42
C GLY A 216 -11.26 -1.68 -7.37
N ASN A 217 -10.12 -2.38 -7.31
CA ASN A 217 -10.06 -3.84 -7.38
C ASN A 217 -9.09 -4.37 -6.33
N LYS A 218 -9.34 -5.61 -5.89
CA LYS A 218 -8.43 -6.35 -5.01
C LYS A 218 -7.33 -7.03 -5.82
N ASN A 219 -6.14 -7.10 -5.23
CA ASN A 219 -4.96 -7.79 -5.75
C ASN A 219 -4.50 -8.82 -4.71
N ASN A 220 -3.63 -9.78 -5.08
CA ASN A 220 -3.00 -10.60 -4.05
C ASN A 220 -2.02 -9.76 -3.22
N ASN A 221 -1.69 -10.23 -2.03
CA ASN A 221 -0.55 -9.68 -1.30
C ASN A 221 0.70 -9.67 -2.19
N ASN A 222 1.54 -8.64 -2.05
CA ASN A 222 2.74 -8.35 -2.88
C ASN A 222 2.47 -7.65 -4.23
N GLU A 223 1.22 -7.55 -4.70
CA GLU A 223 0.86 -7.03 -6.02
C GLU A 223 0.40 -5.56 -6.00
N GLU A 224 0.91 -4.77 -6.94
CA GLU A 224 0.63 -3.36 -7.15
C GLU A 224 -0.07 -3.14 -8.49
N GLY A 225 -1.37 -2.84 -8.46
CA GLY A 225 -2.11 -2.42 -9.65
C GLY A 225 -2.21 -3.47 -10.75
N VAL A 226 -2.06 -4.75 -10.41
CA VAL A 226 -2.12 -5.88 -11.32
C VAL A 226 -2.92 -7.03 -10.75
N PHE A 227 -3.70 -7.72 -11.56
CA PHE A 227 -4.30 -8.98 -11.13
C PHE A 227 -3.27 -10.11 -11.12
N PRO A 228 -3.52 -11.18 -10.35
CA PRO A 228 -2.65 -12.35 -10.34
C PRO A 228 -2.63 -13.02 -11.70
N ASP A 229 -1.46 -13.52 -12.08
CA ASP A 229 -1.32 -14.43 -13.21
C ASP A 229 -0.35 -15.58 -12.91
N ASP A 230 0.07 -16.25 -13.98
CA ASP A 230 0.89 -17.46 -13.94
C ASP A 230 2.27 -17.24 -14.60
N THR A 231 2.69 -15.99 -14.85
CA THR A 231 4.02 -15.65 -15.38
C THR A 231 5.03 -15.41 -14.26
N THR A 232 6.33 -15.42 -14.58
CA THR A 232 7.40 -15.14 -13.60
C THR A 232 7.96 -13.72 -13.69
N ASP A 233 7.64 -12.98 -14.76
CA ASP A 233 8.12 -11.61 -14.92
C ASP A 233 7.23 -10.70 -14.05
N PRO A 234 7.80 -9.98 -13.07
CA PRO A 234 6.99 -9.22 -12.15
C PRO A 234 6.29 -8.01 -12.78
N PHE A 235 6.54 -7.69 -14.05
CA PHE A 235 6.01 -6.49 -14.70
C PHE A 235 5.06 -6.76 -15.87
N ASP A 236 4.79 -8.03 -16.19
CA ASP A 236 3.88 -8.42 -17.28
C ASP A 236 2.48 -8.86 -16.82
N ASN A 237 2.22 -8.86 -15.52
CA ASN A 237 0.91 -9.17 -14.95
C ASN A 237 -0.23 -8.29 -15.55
N PRO A 238 -1.48 -8.81 -15.60
CA PRO A 238 -2.63 -8.07 -16.10
C PRO A 238 -2.86 -6.76 -15.33
N ARG A 239 -2.68 -5.61 -16.00
CA ARG A 239 -2.76 -4.28 -15.37
C ARG A 239 -4.19 -3.79 -15.14
N ILE A 240 -4.33 -2.93 -14.14
CA ILE A 240 -5.56 -2.20 -13.78
C ILE A 240 -5.21 -0.72 -13.72
N GLU A 241 -5.91 0.13 -14.48
CA GLU A 241 -5.62 1.57 -14.50
C GLU A 241 -5.90 2.21 -13.14
N TYR A 242 -4.94 2.98 -12.64
CA TYR A 242 -5.06 3.72 -11.39
C TYR A 242 -5.93 4.97 -11.55
N LEU A 243 -6.44 5.50 -10.42
CA LEU A 243 -7.20 6.75 -10.36
C LEU A 243 -6.37 7.93 -10.87
N SER A 244 -5.08 7.96 -10.55
CA SER A 244 -4.12 8.97 -11.03
C SER A 244 -4.03 8.95 -12.55
N GLU A 245 -3.82 7.78 -13.14
CA GLU A 245 -3.75 7.57 -14.60
C GLU A 245 -5.07 7.88 -15.30
N TYR A 246 -6.19 7.38 -14.75
CA TYR A 246 -7.52 7.63 -15.27
C TYR A 246 -7.82 9.13 -15.31
N LEU A 247 -7.58 9.86 -14.22
CA LEU A 247 -7.82 11.30 -14.13
C LEU A 247 -6.78 12.11 -14.92
N HIS A 248 -5.55 11.62 -15.08
CA HIS A 248 -4.58 12.23 -15.97
C HIS A 248 -5.03 12.10 -17.43
N ARG A 249 -5.36 10.90 -17.88
CA ARG A 249 -5.82 10.64 -19.26
C ARG A 249 -7.12 11.38 -19.60
N THR A 250 -8.08 11.43 -18.68
CA THR A 250 -9.41 11.97 -18.97
C THR A 250 -9.58 13.45 -18.64
N GLN A 251 -8.75 14.00 -17.75
CA GLN A 251 -8.89 15.38 -17.27
C GLN A 251 -7.56 16.16 -17.19
N GLY A 252 -6.42 15.51 -17.45
CA GLY A 252 -5.10 16.14 -17.38
C GLY A 252 -4.66 16.50 -15.96
N LYS A 253 -5.14 15.78 -14.93
CA LYS A 253 -4.71 16.01 -13.53
C LYS A 253 -3.27 15.59 -13.31
N ALA A 254 -2.59 16.29 -12.41
CA ALA A 254 -1.25 15.90 -11.96
C ALA A 254 -1.29 14.86 -10.83
N LEU A 255 -0.17 14.17 -10.61
CA LEU A 255 0.06 13.29 -9.47
C LEU A 255 1.17 13.84 -8.57
N GLY A 256 0.92 13.83 -7.26
CA GLY A 256 1.93 14.01 -6.22
C GLY A 256 1.96 12.82 -5.27
N ILE A 257 3.16 12.42 -4.86
CA ILE A 257 3.42 11.35 -3.89
C ILE A 257 4.38 11.89 -2.84
N VAL A 258 3.98 11.80 -1.57
CA VAL A 258 4.78 12.20 -0.41
C VAL A 258 4.74 11.09 0.62
N THR A 259 5.88 10.64 1.12
CA THR A 259 5.95 9.57 2.13
C THR A 259 7.13 9.78 3.07
N THR A 260 7.08 9.21 4.28
CA THR A 260 8.25 9.02 5.13
C THR A 260 9.00 7.69 4.86
N ALA A 261 8.46 6.81 4.00
CA ALA A 261 9.14 5.59 3.58
C ALA A 261 10.19 5.84 2.51
N ASP A 262 10.90 4.78 2.16
CA ASP A 262 11.49 4.65 0.83
C ASP A 262 10.39 4.81 -0.24
N VAL A 263 10.63 5.64 -1.26
CA VAL A 263 9.61 5.91 -2.28
C VAL A 263 9.27 4.70 -3.16
N PHE A 264 10.10 3.64 -3.20
CA PHE A 264 9.72 2.38 -3.86
C PHE A 264 8.73 1.54 -3.05
N ASP A 265 8.52 1.84 -1.76
CA ASP A 265 7.66 1.03 -0.90
C ASP A 265 6.23 0.95 -1.47
N ALA A 266 5.45 -0.01 -0.98
CA ALA A 266 4.20 -0.40 -1.62
C ALA A 266 3.16 0.72 -1.71
N THR A 267 3.02 1.54 -0.67
CA THR A 267 2.04 2.61 -0.64
C THR A 267 2.33 3.68 -1.71
N PRO A 268 3.55 4.24 -1.82
CA PRO A 268 3.86 5.17 -2.91
C PRO A 268 3.81 4.49 -4.28
N ALA A 269 4.36 3.28 -4.44
CA ALA A 269 4.38 2.58 -5.72
C ALA A 269 2.97 2.21 -6.22
N GLY A 270 2.07 1.85 -5.30
CA GLY A 270 0.66 1.54 -5.54
C GLY A 270 -0.20 2.69 -6.08
N ASN A 271 0.38 3.85 -6.41
CA ASN A 271 -0.28 4.99 -7.06
C ASN A 271 0.20 5.25 -8.50
N ALA A 272 1.24 4.55 -8.96
CA ALA A 272 1.91 4.86 -10.23
C ALA A 272 2.60 3.67 -10.92
N VAL A 273 2.76 2.53 -10.26
CA VAL A 273 3.57 1.40 -10.76
C VAL A 273 2.74 0.13 -10.84
N HIS A 274 2.94 -0.66 -11.89
CA HIS A 274 2.28 -1.95 -12.06
C HIS A 274 3.30 -3.08 -11.91
N THR A 275 3.20 -3.86 -10.85
CA THR A 275 4.07 -5.03 -10.62
C THR A 275 3.44 -6.06 -9.70
N SER A 276 3.75 -7.34 -9.89
CA SER A 276 3.42 -8.40 -8.91
C SER A 276 4.45 -8.53 -7.79
N ASN A 277 5.47 -7.67 -7.77
CA ASN A 277 6.55 -7.71 -6.79
C ASN A 277 6.88 -6.33 -6.22
N ARG A 278 6.27 -5.99 -5.08
CA ARG A 278 6.59 -4.77 -4.30
C ARG A 278 8.07 -4.64 -3.88
N GLY A 279 8.84 -5.73 -3.93
CA GLY A 279 10.28 -5.73 -3.67
C GLY A 279 11.14 -5.34 -4.88
N ALA A 280 10.55 -5.03 -6.04
CA ALA A 280 11.27 -4.75 -7.28
C ALA A 280 11.83 -3.31 -7.35
N GLY A 281 12.59 -2.91 -6.33
CA GLY A 281 13.00 -1.51 -6.09
C GLY A 281 13.54 -0.75 -7.31
N THR A 282 14.47 -1.32 -8.08
CA THR A 282 15.02 -0.68 -9.29
C THR A 282 13.93 -0.43 -10.34
N GLY A 283 13.15 -1.46 -10.70
CA GLY A 283 12.11 -1.34 -11.71
C GLY A 283 10.93 -0.47 -11.28
N ILE A 284 10.63 -0.43 -9.98
CA ILE A 284 9.61 0.46 -9.41
C ILE A 284 10.02 1.93 -9.59
N VAL A 285 11.25 2.30 -9.17
CA VAL A 285 11.67 3.70 -9.31
C VAL A 285 11.84 4.13 -10.77
N ASP A 286 12.24 3.20 -11.63
CA ASP A 286 12.33 3.46 -13.06
C ASP A 286 10.95 3.69 -13.66
N GLN A 287 9.91 2.92 -13.28
CA GLN A 287 8.54 3.19 -13.72
C GLN A 287 7.99 4.54 -13.24
N PHE A 288 8.31 5.01 -12.02
CA PHE A 288 7.93 6.38 -11.61
C PHE A 288 8.40 7.43 -12.62
N PHE A 289 9.63 7.29 -13.12
CA PHE A 289 10.16 8.21 -14.11
C PHE A 289 9.62 7.91 -15.52
N ASP A 290 9.77 6.68 -15.98
CA ASP A 290 9.52 6.29 -17.36
C ASP A 290 8.04 6.44 -17.73
N ASP A 291 7.13 6.04 -16.84
CA ASP A 291 5.68 6.13 -17.02
C ASP A 291 5.08 7.42 -16.44
N ARG A 292 5.91 8.41 -16.07
CA ARG A 292 5.43 9.72 -15.53
C ARG A 292 4.43 10.44 -16.42
N GLY A 293 4.48 10.19 -17.74
CA GLY A 293 3.54 10.74 -18.71
C GLY A 293 2.15 10.10 -18.67
N ASN A 294 2.03 8.89 -18.15
CA ASN A 294 0.75 8.19 -17.97
C ASN A 294 0.07 8.62 -16.66
N THR A 295 0.86 8.85 -15.62
CA THR A 295 0.38 9.17 -14.27
C THR A 295 0.27 10.68 -14.03
N GLY A 296 0.99 11.50 -14.80
CA GLY A 296 1.09 12.94 -14.56
C GLY A 296 1.98 13.30 -13.37
N LEU A 297 2.94 12.43 -13.01
CA LEU A 297 3.82 12.63 -11.85
C LEU A 297 4.53 13.99 -11.91
N THR A 298 4.32 14.77 -10.86
CA THR A 298 4.79 16.17 -10.72
C THR A 298 5.57 16.36 -9.43
N VAL A 299 5.22 15.63 -8.37
CA VAL A 299 5.92 15.66 -7.08
C VAL A 299 6.17 14.22 -6.63
N LEU A 300 7.42 13.90 -6.27
CA LEU A 300 7.80 12.66 -5.61
C LEU A 300 8.74 13.00 -4.46
N MET A 301 8.33 12.77 -3.21
CA MET A 301 9.12 13.09 -2.03
C MET A 301 9.10 11.96 -1.00
N GLY A 302 10.27 11.61 -0.47
CA GLY A 302 10.42 10.66 0.62
C GLY A 302 11.88 10.26 0.84
N GLY A 303 12.10 9.02 1.29
CA GLY A 303 13.41 8.37 1.36
C GLY A 303 13.83 7.73 0.03
N GLY A 304 14.68 6.70 0.09
CA GLY A 304 14.91 5.81 -1.05
C GLY A 304 16.01 6.19 -2.03
N ARG A 305 16.90 7.12 -1.67
CA ARG A 305 17.98 7.58 -2.56
C ARG A 305 18.84 6.43 -3.11
N LYS A 306 18.95 5.30 -2.39
CA LYS A 306 19.73 4.13 -2.80
C LYS A 306 19.35 3.56 -4.18
N TRP A 307 18.10 3.74 -4.61
CA TRP A 307 17.62 3.24 -5.91
C TRP A 307 17.82 4.22 -7.05
N PHE A 308 18.14 5.49 -6.78
CA PHE A 308 18.25 6.52 -7.80
C PHE A 308 19.70 6.77 -8.24
N LEU A 309 20.66 6.16 -7.56
CA LEU A 309 22.09 6.31 -7.80
C LEU A 309 22.62 5.16 -8.67
N PRO A 310 23.51 5.42 -9.63
CA PRO A 310 24.16 4.36 -10.42
C PRO A 310 24.81 3.29 -9.54
N ALA A 311 24.73 2.04 -9.95
CA ALA A 311 25.41 0.93 -9.31
C ALA A 311 26.92 1.22 -9.18
N GLY A 312 27.48 0.89 -8.02
CA GLY A 312 28.87 1.21 -7.67
C GLY A 312 29.04 2.57 -6.99
N THR A 313 28.03 3.44 -6.99
CA THR A 313 27.99 4.61 -6.10
C THR A 313 27.80 4.13 -4.65
N PRO A 314 28.58 4.61 -3.67
CA PRO A 314 28.39 4.24 -2.27
C PRO A 314 26.94 4.49 -1.80
N GLY A 315 26.33 3.45 -1.22
CA GLY A 315 24.94 3.48 -0.78
C GLY A 315 23.91 3.17 -1.86
N SER A 316 24.31 2.91 -3.12
CA SER A 316 23.40 2.44 -4.17
C SER A 316 23.06 0.96 -4.00
N GLU A 317 21.80 0.61 -4.25
CA GLU A 317 21.30 -0.78 -4.32
C GLU A 317 20.73 -1.11 -5.72
N ARG A 318 20.96 -0.27 -6.74
CA ARG A 318 20.49 -0.53 -8.11
C ARG A 318 21.11 -1.82 -8.67
N ALA A 319 20.26 -2.64 -9.29
CA ALA A 319 20.67 -3.89 -9.91
C ALA A 319 19.77 -4.27 -11.08
N ASP A 320 20.29 -5.02 -12.05
CA ASP A 320 19.52 -5.49 -13.22
C ASP A 320 18.48 -6.57 -12.87
N GLY A 321 18.65 -7.24 -11.71
CA GLY A 321 17.86 -8.40 -11.31
C GLY A 321 16.43 -8.07 -10.88
N ASN A 322 16.18 -6.82 -10.50
CA ASN A 322 14.88 -6.30 -10.09
C ASN A 322 14.44 -5.11 -10.95
N ASP A 323 15.00 -5.00 -12.16
CA ASP A 323 14.68 -3.99 -13.16
C ASP A 323 13.80 -4.59 -14.27
N TYR A 324 13.14 -3.74 -15.05
CA TYR A 324 12.19 -4.14 -16.08
C TYR A 324 12.68 -3.79 -17.49
N ALA A 325 12.30 -4.62 -18.46
CA ALA A 325 12.48 -4.33 -19.86
C ALA A 325 11.45 -5.14 -20.67
N PHE A 326 10.54 -4.45 -21.35
CA PHE A 326 9.56 -5.06 -22.22
C PHE A 326 10.18 -5.34 -23.59
N SER A 327 9.93 -6.54 -24.10
CA SER A 327 10.41 -6.92 -25.42
C SER A 327 9.59 -6.22 -26.51
N ALA A 328 10.27 -5.72 -27.54
CA ALA A 328 9.61 -5.15 -28.71
C ALA A 328 9.00 -6.21 -29.63
N THR A 329 9.39 -7.49 -29.47
CA THR A 329 9.04 -8.59 -30.37
C THR A 329 8.18 -9.67 -29.73
N ASP A 330 8.19 -9.82 -28.40
CA ASP A 330 7.26 -10.70 -27.69
C ASP A 330 5.91 -9.98 -27.55
N PRO A 331 4.84 -10.42 -28.23
CA PRO A 331 3.54 -9.77 -28.15
C PRO A 331 3.00 -9.64 -26.73
N HIS A 332 3.38 -10.54 -25.81
CA HIS A 332 2.89 -10.52 -24.43
C HIS A 332 3.29 -9.24 -23.67
N THR A 333 4.52 -8.76 -23.88
CA THR A 333 5.06 -7.53 -23.28
C THR A 333 5.05 -6.35 -24.25
N ALA A 334 5.20 -6.56 -25.56
CA ALA A 334 5.14 -5.50 -26.56
C ALA A 334 3.77 -4.77 -26.58
N GLU A 335 2.69 -5.50 -26.32
CA GLU A 335 1.34 -4.90 -26.23
C GLU A 335 1.15 -4.07 -24.96
N ILE A 336 1.97 -4.24 -23.91
CA ILE A 336 1.98 -3.34 -22.75
C ILE A 336 2.40 -1.94 -23.24
N VAL A 337 3.54 -1.84 -23.93
CA VAL A 337 4.01 -0.57 -24.50
C VAL A 337 2.97 0.03 -25.47
N ARG A 338 2.44 -0.78 -26.39
CA ARG A 338 1.54 -0.28 -27.46
C ARG A 338 0.16 0.15 -26.96
N ARG A 339 -0.43 -0.60 -26.03
CA ARG A 339 -1.83 -0.41 -25.62
C ARG A 339 -1.96 0.39 -24.32
N TRP A 340 -1.06 0.20 -23.37
CA TRP A 340 -1.02 1.02 -22.16
C TRP A 340 -0.34 2.37 -22.40
N GLY A 341 0.59 2.44 -23.35
CA GLY A 341 1.47 3.60 -23.51
C GLY A 341 2.60 3.61 -22.48
N ALA A 342 2.90 2.45 -21.88
CA ALA A 342 4.04 2.31 -20.98
C ALA A 342 5.36 2.44 -21.73
N ALA A 343 6.40 2.92 -21.07
CA ALA A 343 7.74 2.89 -21.60
C ALA A 343 8.24 1.44 -21.74
N PRO A 344 9.11 1.15 -22.72
CA PRO A 344 9.70 -0.18 -22.86
C PRO A 344 10.66 -0.54 -21.71
N GLY A 345 11.16 0.44 -20.95
CA GLY A 345 12.21 0.21 -19.94
C GLY A 345 13.54 -0.27 -20.55
N SER A 346 14.53 -0.46 -19.68
CA SER A 346 15.81 -1.06 -20.02
C SER A 346 16.48 -1.51 -18.73
N LYS A 347 17.01 -2.73 -18.71
CA LYS A 347 17.85 -3.20 -17.60
C LYS A 347 19.15 -2.40 -17.57
N ASP A 348 19.22 -1.41 -16.68
CA ASP A 348 20.36 -0.50 -16.57
C ASP A 348 20.65 -0.13 -15.11
N LYS A 349 21.44 -0.99 -14.45
CA LYS A 349 21.99 -0.66 -13.14
C LYS A 349 22.90 0.58 -13.13
N GLY A 350 23.43 1.02 -14.27
CA GLY A 350 24.29 2.20 -14.39
C GLY A 350 23.54 3.52 -14.48
N ARG A 351 22.21 3.48 -14.56
CA ARG A 351 21.33 4.65 -14.69
C ARG A 351 21.43 5.61 -13.50
N ASP A 352 21.57 6.90 -13.80
CA ASP A 352 21.46 7.99 -12.82
C ASP A 352 20.05 8.59 -12.89
N LEU A 353 19.15 8.04 -12.11
CA LEU A 353 17.74 8.41 -12.16
C LEU A 353 17.51 9.83 -11.62
N ILE A 354 18.34 10.31 -10.70
CA ILE A 354 18.28 11.71 -10.23
C ILE A 354 18.52 12.66 -11.41
N ARG A 355 19.55 12.39 -12.21
CA ARG A 355 19.83 13.21 -13.41
C ARG A 355 18.73 13.13 -14.45
N ASP A 356 18.11 11.96 -14.62
CA ASP A 356 16.96 11.80 -15.51
C ASP A 356 15.79 12.70 -15.08
N PHE A 357 15.42 12.70 -13.79
CA PHE A 357 14.41 13.59 -13.23
C PHE A 357 14.77 15.07 -13.43
N GLN A 358 16.02 15.45 -13.15
CA GLN A 358 16.50 16.83 -13.38
C GLN A 358 16.40 17.22 -14.87
N GLY A 359 16.79 16.32 -15.78
CA GLY A 359 16.65 16.50 -17.22
C GLY A 359 15.19 16.63 -17.68
N ALA A 360 14.25 16.01 -16.95
CA ALA A 360 12.81 16.15 -17.15
C ALA A 360 12.19 17.38 -16.45
N GLY A 361 13.01 18.30 -15.93
CA GLY A 361 12.60 19.56 -15.33
C GLY A 361 12.18 19.49 -13.86
N PHE A 362 12.47 18.39 -13.17
CA PHE A 362 12.27 18.33 -11.71
C PHE A 362 13.40 19.07 -11.01
N GLN A 363 13.04 19.97 -10.10
CA GLN A 363 14.00 20.46 -9.13
C GLN A 363 14.28 19.33 -8.14
N TYR A 364 15.55 19.02 -7.89
CA TYR A 364 15.96 18.01 -6.92
C TYR A 364 16.31 18.66 -5.58
N ALA A 365 15.85 18.07 -4.48
CA ALA A 365 16.23 18.41 -3.12
C ALA A 365 16.68 17.16 -2.35
N ALA A 366 17.90 17.18 -1.85
CA ALA A 366 18.49 16.13 -1.04
C ALA A 366 18.29 16.35 0.46
N THR A 367 17.90 17.56 0.87
CA THR A 367 17.74 17.95 2.28
C THR A 367 16.52 18.86 2.48
N LYS A 368 16.11 19.04 3.73
CA LYS A 368 15.09 20.03 4.09
C LYS A 368 15.47 21.43 3.65
N THR A 369 16.73 21.84 3.86
CA THR A 369 17.20 23.18 3.47
C THR A 369 17.04 23.40 1.96
N GLU A 370 17.40 22.41 1.14
CA GLU A 370 17.23 22.48 -0.31
C GLU A 370 15.75 22.46 -0.73
N MET A 371 14.93 21.67 -0.05
CA MET A 371 13.47 21.63 -0.28
C MET A 371 12.83 23.00 0.03
N ASP A 372 13.27 23.66 1.11
CA ASP A 372 12.77 24.98 1.48
C ASP A 372 13.17 26.05 0.46
N ALA A 373 14.35 25.94 -0.13
CA ALA A 373 14.83 26.80 -1.21
C ALA A 373 14.09 26.58 -2.54
N ALA A 374 13.42 25.44 -2.74
CA ALA A 374 12.68 25.08 -3.96
C ALA A 374 11.31 25.78 -4.13
N THR A 375 11.24 27.08 -3.82
CA THR A 375 10.00 27.87 -3.85
C THR A 375 9.41 28.08 -5.25
N GLY A 376 10.25 28.05 -6.28
CA GLY A 376 9.85 28.25 -7.68
C GLY A 376 9.51 26.97 -8.43
N ALA A 377 9.73 25.78 -7.85
CA ALA A 377 9.66 24.51 -8.57
C ALA A 377 8.28 24.25 -9.20
N ASP A 378 8.25 23.86 -10.47
CA ASP A 378 7.04 23.38 -11.15
C ASP A 378 6.89 21.85 -11.06
N ARG A 379 7.99 21.18 -10.79
CA ARG A 379 8.11 19.74 -10.51
C ARG A 379 9.20 19.53 -9.46
N LEU A 380 9.02 18.58 -8.55
CA LEU A 380 9.91 18.40 -7.41
C LEU A 380 10.20 16.93 -7.12
N LEU A 381 11.48 16.59 -7.04
CA LEU A 381 11.98 15.32 -6.53
C LEU A 381 12.69 15.59 -5.20
N GLY A 382 12.22 14.98 -4.11
CA GLY A 382 12.85 15.07 -2.80
C GLY A 382 13.23 13.69 -2.28
N LEU A 383 14.53 13.42 -2.07
CA LEU A 383 15.01 12.13 -1.56
C LEU A 383 15.87 12.39 -0.34
N PHE A 384 15.34 12.23 0.86
CA PHE A 384 15.93 12.75 2.10
C PHE A 384 16.70 11.72 2.94
N ALA A 385 16.69 10.46 2.53
CA ALA A 385 17.43 9.36 3.15
C ALA A 385 17.82 8.30 2.10
N PHE A 386 18.75 7.39 2.43
CA PHE A 386 19.06 6.25 1.55
C PHE A 386 17.91 5.24 1.50
N SER A 387 17.33 4.89 2.65
CA SER A 387 16.16 4.03 2.82
C SER A 387 14.98 4.86 3.33
N ASN A 388 14.15 4.31 4.21
CA ASN A 388 13.13 5.04 4.97
C ASN A 388 13.72 6.27 5.67
N MET A 389 12.92 7.33 5.79
CA MET A 389 13.29 8.50 6.57
C MET A 389 13.33 8.15 8.07
N ASN A 390 14.10 8.90 8.85
CA ASN A 390 14.08 8.77 10.30
C ASN A 390 12.69 9.12 10.84
N VAL A 391 12.28 8.43 11.91
CA VAL A 391 10.97 8.62 12.54
C VAL A 391 10.85 9.98 13.25
N ALA A 392 9.63 10.39 13.56
CA ALA A 392 9.34 11.67 14.20
C ALA A 392 10.11 11.88 15.52
N LEU A 393 10.17 10.85 16.38
CA LEU A 393 10.93 10.90 17.65
C LEU A 393 12.39 11.31 17.39
N ASP A 394 13.08 10.55 16.55
CA ASP A 394 14.52 10.72 16.31
C ASP A 394 14.80 12.05 15.59
N LYS A 395 13.95 12.48 14.65
CA LYS A 395 14.06 13.80 13.98
C LYS A 395 13.89 14.95 14.97
N ILE A 396 12.91 14.87 15.88
CA ILE A 396 12.66 15.93 16.86
C ILE A 396 13.79 15.99 17.90
N ASP A 397 14.27 14.85 18.37
CA ASP A 397 15.39 14.79 19.29
C ASP A 397 16.68 15.32 18.64
N GLY A 398 16.96 14.95 17.39
CA GLY A 398 18.04 15.52 16.60
C GLY A 398 17.94 17.05 16.48
N ARG A 399 16.75 17.57 16.13
CA ARG A 399 16.50 19.03 16.03
C ARG A 399 16.66 19.75 17.38
N ARG A 400 16.19 19.16 18.48
CA ARG A 400 16.32 19.72 19.84
C ARG A 400 17.77 19.68 20.32
N GLY A 401 18.48 18.60 20.02
CA GLY A 401 19.90 18.39 20.32
C GLY A 401 20.79 19.38 19.56
N ALA A 402 20.59 19.51 18.25
CA ALA A 402 21.35 20.44 17.41
C ALA A 402 21.23 21.90 17.90
N LYS A 403 20.05 22.34 18.35
CA LYS A 403 19.84 23.67 18.98
C LYS A 403 20.66 23.88 20.25
N LYS A 404 21.07 22.80 20.92
CA LYS A 404 21.91 22.80 22.13
C LYS A 404 23.39 22.50 21.79
N GLY A 405 23.74 22.35 20.52
CA GLY A 405 25.09 21.98 20.08
C GLY A 405 25.46 20.51 20.34
N ILE A 406 24.47 19.63 20.54
CA ILE A 406 24.67 18.19 20.72
C ILE A 406 24.74 17.53 19.34
N THR A 407 25.74 16.67 19.14
CA THR A 407 25.98 15.86 17.92
C THR A 407 25.99 14.37 18.25
N GLY A 408 25.88 13.49 17.25
CA GLY A 408 25.88 12.04 17.45
C GLY A 408 24.52 11.51 17.86
N SER A 409 23.46 12.14 17.34
CA SER A 409 22.08 11.69 17.48
C SER A 409 21.77 10.57 16.48
N VAL A 410 20.65 9.88 16.67
CA VAL A 410 20.19 8.82 15.76
C VAL A 410 20.13 9.30 14.31
N VAL A 411 19.70 10.54 14.05
CA VAL A 411 19.66 11.08 12.68
C VAL A 411 21.04 11.35 12.08
N ASP A 412 22.05 11.62 12.91
CA ASP A 412 23.44 11.75 12.46
C ASP A 412 24.01 10.38 12.07
N ASP A 413 23.70 9.35 12.85
CA ASP A 413 24.14 7.97 12.64
C ASP A 413 23.63 7.39 11.30
N TYR A 414 22.45 7.81 10.87
CA TYR A 414 21.88 7.45 9.56
C TYR A 414 22.43 8.30 8.40
N GLY A 415 23.22 9.35 8.68
CA GLY A 415 23.94 10.16 7.70
C GLY A 415 23.13 11.29 7.05
N PHE A 416 21.86 11.49 7.43
CA PHE A 416 20.98 12.50 6.84
C PHE A 416 20.25 13.33 7.92
N PRO A 417 20.95 14.15 8.72
CA PRO A 417 20.31 14.87 9.82
C PRO A 417 19.35 15.99 9.37
N ASP A 418 19.54 16.57 8.18
CA ASP A 418 18.69 17.65 7.65
C ASP A 418 17.47 17.12 6.88
N GLN A 419 16.63 16.35 7.56
CA GLN A 419 15.39 15.79 7.01
C GLN A 419 14.15 16.68 7.31
N PRO A 420 13.23 16.85 6.34
CA PRO A 420 11.95 17.48 6.60
C PRO A 420 11.00 16.57 7.39
N MET A 421 10.04 17.17 8.08
CA MET A 421 8.87 16.48 8.61
C MET A 421 7.82 16.29 7.52
N LEU A 422 6.87 15.38 7.71
CA LEU A 422 5.81 15.08 6.74
C LEU A 422 4.88 16.28 6.48
N ASP A 423 4.58 17.09 7.50
CA ASP A 423 3.81 18.33 7.34
C ASP A 423 4.56 19.39 6.51
N GLU A 424 5.89 19.46 6.67
CA GLU A 424 6.77 20.32 5.87
C GLU A 424 6.82 19.86 4.40
N MET A 425 6.97 18.55 4.16
CA MET A 425 6.91 17.96 2.81
C MET A 425 5.53 18.17 2.17
N THR A 426 4.44 17.95 2.91
CA THR A 426 3.06 18.12 2.43
C THR A 426 2.81 19.58 2.02
N THR A 427 3.26 20.53 2.83
CA THR A 427 3.20 21.97 2.52
C THR A 427 3.92 22.27 1.21
N ARG A 428 5.13 21.73 1.03
CA ARG A 428 5.91 21.93 -0.19
C ARG A 428 5.22 21.29 -1.40
N ALA A 429 4.71 20.06 -1.30
CA ALA A 429 4.01 19.38 -2.39
C ALA A 429 2.80 20.19 -2.86
N LEU A 430 1.97 20.67 -1.92
CA LEU A 430 0.79 21.49 -2.23
C LEU A 430 1.18 22.83 -2.88
N SER A 431 2.32 23.42 -2.52
CA SER A 431 2.82 24.65 -3.17
C SER A 431 3.16 24.45 -4.65
N VAL A 432 3.61 23.25 -5.04
CA VAL A 432 3.89 22.88 -6.43
C VAL A 432 2.57 22.50 -7.13
N LEU A 433 1.78 21.61 -6.53
CA LEU A 433 0.57 21.05 -7.13
C LEU A 433 -0.55 22.08 -7.31
N ARG A 434 -0.62 23.12 -6.46
CA ARG A 434 -1.63 24.18 -6.62
C ARG A 434 -1.49 24.95 -7.93
N LYS A 435 -0.33 24.91 -8.59
CA LYS A 435 -0.09 25.49 -9.91
C LYS A 435 -0.78 24.71 -11.03
N GLN A 436 -1.18 23.46 -10.78
CA GLN A 436 -1.78 22.56 -11.77
C GLN A 436 -3.23 22.94 -12.04
N ARG A 437 -3.49 23.54 -13.22
CA ARG A 437 -4.80 24.12 -13.57
C ARG A 437 -5.93 23.10 -13.58
N ASN A 438 -5.64 21.88 -14.03
CA ASN A 438 -6.63 20.79 -14.09
C ASN A 438 -6.87 20.11 -12.74
N GLY A 439 -6.15 20.52 -11.70
CA GLY A 439 -6.14 19.90 -10.38
C GLY A 439 -5.19 18.70 -10.31
N PHE A 440 -5.25 17.98 -9.19
CA PHE A 440 -4.30 16.92 -8.90
C PHE A 440 -4.91 15.80 -8.04
N VAL A 441 -4.24 14.65 -8.06
CA VAL A 441 -4.31 13.62 -7.02
C VAL A 441 -3.02 13.70 -6.21
N LEU A 442 -3.13 13.77 -4.89
CA LEU A 442 -1.99 13.75 -3.97
C LEU A 442 -2.17 12.60 -2.99
N MET A 443 -1.17 11.73 -2.88
CA MET A 443 -1.07 10.77 -1.78
C MET A 443 0.01 11.24 -0.80
N VAL A 444 -0.33 11.26 0.50
CA VAL A 444 0.59 11.57 1.60
C VAL A 444 0.57 10.42 2.61
N GLU A 445 1.74 9.87 2.91
CA GLU A 445 1.88 8.69 3.75
C GLU A 445 2.68 8.96 5.04
N GLY A 446 2.11 8.60 6.19
CA GLY A 446 2.83 8.41 7.44
C GLY A 446 3.26 6.96 7.59
N ALA A 447 4.35 6.57 6.94
CA ALA A 447 4.70 5.18 6.69
C ALA A 447 5.32 4.45 7.90
N SER A 448 5.91 5.21 8.81
CA SER A 448 6.63 4.65 9.96
C SER A 448 5.70 4.26 11.11
N ILE A 449 4.40 4.59 11.03
CA ILE A 449 3.41 4.09 11.98
C ILE A 449 3.38 2.56 11.95
N ASP A 450 3.27 1.96 10.77
CA ASP A 450 3.35 0.52 10.54
C ASP A 450 4.71 -0.07 10.93
N LYS A 451 5.79 0.49 10.38
CA LYS A 451 7.15 -0.03 10.60
C LYS A 451 7.50 -0.09 12.09
N GLN A 452 7.08 0.91 12.87
CA GLN A 452 7.33 0.92 14.30
C GLN A 452 6.30 0.10 15.10
N ALA A 453 5.08 -0.10 14.58
CA ALA A 453 4.13 -1.07 15.14
C ALA A 453 4.62 -2.52 14.96
N HIS A 454 5.18 -2.86 13.80
CA HIS A 454 5.91 -4.12 13.57
C HIS A 454 7.02 -4.35 14.58
N ASN A 455 7.77 -3.29 14.92
CA ASN A 455 8.85 -3.33 15.90
C ASN A 455 8.38 -3.28 17.35
N MET A 456 7.07 -3.14 17.58
CA MET A 456 6.45 -2.90 18.89
C MET A 456 7.13 -1.74 19.63
N ASP A 457 7.52 -0.69 18.88
CA ASP A 457 8.17 0.51 19.40
C ASP A 457 7.14 1.62 19.62
N THR A 458 6.52 1.56 20.80
CA THR A 458 5.31 2.33 21.16
C THR A 458 5.47 3.82 20.92
N GLU A 459 6.56 4.41 21.38
CA GLU A 459 6.77 5.85 21.32
C GLU A 459 7.01 6.32 19.90
N ARG A 460 7.75 5.54 19.09
CA ARG A 460 8.04 5.92 17.71
C ARG A 460 6.79 5.93 16.84
N TRP A 461 5.95 4.87 16.86
CA TRP A 461 4.71 4.92 16.07
C TRP A 461 3.70 5.95 16.60
N MET A 462 3.66 6.22 17.93
CA MET A 462 2.79 7.28 18.48
C MET A 462 3.18 8.66 17.96
N LEU A 463 4.48 8.98 17.95
CA LEU A 463 4.96 10.27 17.48
C LEU A 463 4.88 10.39 15.95
N ASP A 464 5.07 9.31 15.20
CA ASP A 464 4.81 9.30 13.75
C ASP A 464 3.32 9.51 13.44
N THR A 465 2.41 8.99 14.27
CA THR A 465 0.98 9.28 14.14
C THR A 465 0.67 10.76 14.41
N ILE A 466 1.38 11.40 15.35
CA ILE A 466 1.29 12.84 15.59
C ILE A 466 1.84 13.64 14.40
N GLU A 467 2.97 13.23 13.82
CA GLU A 467 3.52 13.83 12.59
C GLU A 467 2.53 13.72 11.43
N PHE A 468 1.90 12.57 11.25
CA PHE A 468 0.86 12.36 10.24
C PHE A 468 -0.37 13.25 10.46
N ASP A 469 -0.85 13.39 11.70
CA ASP A 469 -1.96 14.30 12.03
C ASP A 469 -1.65 15.77 11.70
N ARG A 470 -0.39 16.19 11.83
CA ARG A 470 0.03 17.54 11.44
C ARG A 470 -0.01 17.72 9.92
N ALA A 471 0.40 16.72 9.14
CA ALA A 471 0.28 16.73 7.69
C ALA A 471 -1.20 16.76 7.25
N ILE A 472 -2.08 16.08 7.99
CA ILE A 472 -3.53 16.12 7.80
C ILE A 472 -4.08 17.52 8.03
N GLN A 473 -3.61 18.23 9.06
CA GLN A 473 -4.00 19.63 9.27
C GLN A 473 -3.64 20.50 8.05
N VAL A 474 -2.43 20.34 7.51
CA VAL A 474 -2.00 21.08 6.29
C VAL A 474 -2.93 20.79 5.11
N ALA A 475 -3.27 19.51 4.87
CA ALA A 475 -4.19 19.13 3.79
C ALA A 475 -5.61 19.66 4.02
N GLN A 476 -6.10 19.62 5.26
CA GLN A 476 -7.41 20.13 5.62
C GLN A 476 -7.51 21.65 5.44
N ASP A 477 -6.47 22.38 5.83
CA ASP A 477 -6.40 23.83 5.69
C ASP A 477 -6.36 24.24 4.22
N PHE A 478 -5.56 23.53 3.40
CA PHE A 478 -5.57 23.70 1.96
C PHE A 478 -6.95 23.45 1.36
N ALA A 479 -7.62 22.36 1.76
CA ALA A 479 -8.94 22.03 1.24
C ALA A 479 -10.00 23.07 1.63
N ARG A 480 -9.91 23.62 2.84
CA ARG A 480 -10.77 24.71 3.32
C ARG A 480 -10.53 26.00 2.54
N GLU A 481 -9.27 26.31 2.22
CA GLU A 481 -8.89 27.48 1.41
C GLU A 481 -9.40 27.36 -0.04
N GLN A 482 -9.25 26.18 -0.66
CA GLN A 482 -9.62 25.99 -2.07
C GLN A 482 -11.13 25.80 -2.29
N GLY A 483 -11.84 25.16 -1.34
CA GLY A 483 -13.28 24.90 -1.41
C GLY A 483 -13.73 23.86 -2.44
N ASP A 484 -12.82 23.36 -3.30
CA ASP A 484 -13.07 22.38 -4.36
C ASP A 484 -12.22 21.10 -4.20
N THR A 485 -11.72 20.85 -2.98
CA THR A 485 -10.77 19.76 -2.67
C THR A 485 -11.38 18.76 -1.71
N LEU A 486 -11.30 17.47 -2.04
CA LEU A 486 -11.71 16.36 -1.18
C LEU A 486 -10.48 15.72 -0.53
N VAL A 487 -10.50 15.61 0.80
CA VAL A 487 -9.44 14.98 1.59
C VAL A 487 -10.00 13.73 2.27
N ILE A 488 -9.34 12.59 2.05
CA ILE A 488 -9.62 11.33 2.71
C ILE A 488 -8.44 10.98 3.61
N VAL A 489 -8.71 10.63 4.86
CA VAL A 489 -7.73 10.12 5.82
C VAL A 489 -8.08 8.69 6.17
N THR A 490 -7.19 7.75 5.90
CA THR A 490 -7.39 6.33 6.19
C THR A 490 -6.04 5.66 6.51
N ALA A 491 -6.06 4.34 6.65
CA ALA A 491 -4.89 3.47 6.59
C ALA A 491 -5.04 2.51 5.40
N ASP A 492 -4.01 1.75 5.11
CA ASP A 492 -4.03 0.58 4.24
C ASP A 492 -4.46 -0.70 4.98
N HIS A 493 -4.06 -0.83 6.25
CA HIS A 493 -4.47 -1.86 7.20
C HIS A 493 -4.25 -1.44 8.66
N GLU A 494 -4.62 -2.30 9.60
CA GLU A 494 -4.18 -2.19 11.01
C GLU A 494 -2.88 -2.99 11.19
N CYS A 495 -1.98 -2.52 12.05
CA CYS A 495 -0.76 -3.22 12.40
C CYS A 495 -0.62 -3.51 13.89
N SER A 496 -0.11 -4.70 14.23
CA SER A 496 0.25 -5.22 15.56
C SER A 496 -0.90 -5.57 16.51
N GLY A 497 -2.15 -5.29 16.16
CA GLY A 497 -3.28 -5.46 17.07
C GLY A 497 -3.12 -4.59 18.31
N ALA A 498 -2.71 -3.34 18.14
CA ALA A 498 -2.40 -2.44 19.24
C ALA A 498 -3.62 -2.21 20.14
N ALA A 499 -3.44 -2.25 21.45
CA ALA A 499 -4.50 -2.06 22.45
C ALA A 499 -4.04 -1.12 23.55
N LEU A 500 -4.81 -0.07 23.83
CA LEU A 500 -4.49 0.88 24.90
C LEU A 500 -4.98 0.32 26.23
N ILE A 501 -4.06 -0.15 27.06
CA ILE A 501 -4.41 -0.90 28.28
C ILE A 501 -4.49 -0.04 29.54
N GLY A 502 -4.14 1.25 29.44
CA GLY A 502 -4.22 2.22 30.54
C GLY A 502 -2.99 3.12 30.62
N GLY A 503 -3.01 4.04 31.57
CA GLY A 503 -1.80 4.67 32.11
C GLY A 503 -1.12 3.77 33.15
N SER A 504 0.19 3.95 33.30
CA SER A 504 0.96 3.33 34.38
C SER A 504 0.43 3.75 35.75
N MET A 505 0.39 2.82 36.71
CA MET A 505 0.12 3.13 38.12
C MET A 505 1.29 3.85 38.80
N LEU A 506 2.46 3.89 38.15
CA LEU A 506 3.72 4.40 38.71
C LEU A 506 4.13 5.75 38.09
N THR A 507 4.81 6.57 38.90
CA THR A 507 5.62 7.70 38.39
C THR A 507 6.79 7.15 37.57
N ASP A 508 7.42 7.99 36.73
CA ASP A 508 8.56 7.54 35.92
C ASP A 508 9.70 6.98 36.79
N SER A 509 10.01 7.67 37.90
CA SER A 509 11.04 7.24 38.85
C SER A 509 10.73 5.87 39.49
N ALA A 510 9.47 5.61 39.82
CA ALA A 510 9.04 4.34 40.40
C ALA A 510 8.99 3.22 39.34
N LEU A 511 8.62 3.56 38.10
CA LEU A 511 8.68 2.63 36.97
C LEU A 511 10.13 2.23 36.67
N ARG A 512 11.08 3.17 36.74
CA ARG A 512 12.51 2.87 36.63
C ARG A 512 12.96 1.83 37.67
N ALA A 513 12.64 2.08 38.93
CA ALA A 513 12.97 1.15 40.02
C ALA A 513 12.30 -0.22 39.83
N ALA A 514 11.09 -0.27 39.27
CA ALA A 514 10.40 -1.51 38.96
C ALA A 514 11.09 -2.30 37.82
N GLY A 515 11.55 -1.61 36.76
CA GLY A 515 12.34 -2.22 35.69
C GLY A 515 13.69 -2.74 36.18
N GLU A 516 14.39 -1.99 37.03
CA GLU A 516 15.66 -2.44 37.65
C GLU A 516 15.44 -3.68 38.54
N ALA A 517 14.29 -3.75 39.21
CA ALA A 517 13.90 -4.90 40.03
C ALA A 517 13.44 -6.13 39.22
N ARG A 518 13.13 -5.95 37.92
CA ARG A 518 12.85 -6.99 36.93
C ARG A 518 11.63 -7.90 37.24
N GLY A 519 11.23 -8.70 36.25
CA GLY A 519 10.25 -9.76 36.41
C GLY A 519 8.79 -9.33 36.47
N VAL A 520 7.90 -10.32 36.23
CA VAL A 520 6.45 -10.13 36.04
C VAL A 520 5.78 -9.39 37.20
N ALA A 521 6.13 -9.70 38.45
CA ALA A 521 5.51 -9.06 39.60
C ALA A 521 5.81 -7.55 39.69
N ASN A 522 6.97 -7.10 39.19
CA ASN A 522 7.34 -5.70 39.19
C ASN A 522 6.84 -4.96 37.95
N LEU A 523 6.92 -5.60 36.77
CA LEU A 523 6.62 -4.95 35.50
C LEU A 523 5.18 -5.14 35.01
N ARG A 524 4.47 -6.18 35.45
CA ARG A 524 3.04 -6.34 35.14
C ARG A 524 2.17 -5.91 36.32
N ASP A 525 2.31 -6.59 37.46
CA ASP A 525 1.33 -6.50 38.55
C ASP A 525 1.36 -5.14 39.28
N LYS A 526 2.52 -4.47 39.33
CA LYS A 526 2.67 -3.13 39.95
C LYS A 526 2.52 -1.96 38.98
N VAL A 527 2.61 -2.20 37.66
CA VAL A 527 2.59 -1.15 36.64
C VAL A 527 1.22 -1.02 36.00
N VAL A 528 0.63 -2.15 35.60
CA VAL A 528 -0.61 -2.17 34.81
C VAL A 528 -1.83 -2.07 35.72
N GLY A 529 -2.58 -0.98 35.57
CA GLY A 529 -3.81 -0.75 36.32
C GLY A 529 -5.03 -1.43 35.69
N VAL A 530 -5.96 -1.89 36.54
CA VAL A 530 -7.26 -2.43 36.12
C VAL A 530 -8.37 -1.44 36.48
N TYR A 531 -9.30 -1.21 35.55
CA TYR A 531 -10.43 -0.27 35.71
C TYR A 531 -9.98 1.13 36.13
N GLU A 532 -10.42 1.65 37.29
CA GLU A 532 -10.08 3.00 37.75
C GLU A 532 -8.57 3.19 37.97
N LYS A 533 -7.83 2.11 38.25
CA LYS A 533 -6.38 2.14 38.44
C LYS A 533 -5.61 2.33 37.13
N ALA A 534 -6.26 2.11 35.98
CA ALA A 534 -5.66 2.42 34.68
C ALA A 534 -5.37 3.92 34.54
N GLY A 535 -6.06 4.81 35.28
CA GLY A 535 -5.71 6.23 35.35
C GLY A 535 -5.62 6.96 34.00
N PHE A 536 -4.94 8.11 33.98
CA PHE A 536 -4.69 8.91 32.78
C PHE A 536 -3.23 9.35 32.73
N PRO A 537 -2.57 9.29 31.55
CA PRO A 537 -1.21 9.78 31.39
C PRO A 537 -1.13 11.30 31.44
N ARG A 538 0.04 11.82 31.82
CA ARG A 538 0.29 13.25 32.06
C ARG A 538 1.32 13.86 31.10
N TYR A 539 1.14 13.65 29.80
CA TYR A 539 2.01 14.24 28.79
C TYR A 539 1.93 15.78 28.81
N ARG A 540 3.09 16.41 28.62
CA ARG A 540 3.23 17.84 28.37
C ARG A 540 3.87 18.03 27.02
N LEU A 541 3.34 18.96 26.22
CA LEU A 541 3.88 19.27 24.91
C LEU A 541 4.87 20.42 25.00
N ALA A 542 5.98 20.29 24.28
CA ALA A 542 6.89 21.39 24.01
C ALA A 542 6.33 22.29 22.90
N ALA A 543 6.98 23.44 22.68
CA ALA A 543 6.55 24.42 21.68
C ALA A 543 6.59 23.92 20.23
N ASP A 544 7.31 22.84 19.93
CA ASP A 544 7.29 22.18 18.62
C ASP A 544 6.04 21.32 18.38
N GLY A 545 5.21 21.12 19.41
CA GLY A 545 3.98 20.34 19.34
C GLY A 545 4.16 18.84 19.58
N TYR A 546 5.34 18.41 20.03
CA TYR A 546 5.64 17.04 20.45
C TYR A 546 5.82 16.97 21.97
N PRO A 547 5.70 15.78 22.60
CA PRO A 547 5.96 15.63 24.02
C PRO A 547 7.32 16.19 24.44
N GLU A 548 7.38 16.85 25.60
CA GLU A 548 8.63 17.32 26.22
C GLU A 548 9.55 16.14 26.54
N ALA A 549 8.96 15.03 26.98
CA ALA A 549 9.58 13.73 27.23
C ALA A 549 8.57 12.61 26.92
N THR A 550 9.07 11.45 26.54
CA THR A 550 8.26 10.23 26.33
C THR A 550 8.15 9.39 27.60
N ASP A 551 9.21 9.35 28.41
CA ASP A 551 9.20 8.83 29.77
C ASP A 551 8.62 9.88 30.73
N ILE A 552 7.40 9.63 31.21
CA ILE A 552 6.64 10.53 32.08
C ILE A 552 5.95 9.78 33.22
N ASP A 553 5.48 10.52 34.22
CA ASP A 553 4.62 9.97 35.25
C ASP A 553 3.31 9.43 34.66
N TYR A 554 2.96 8.20 35.05
CA TYR A 554 1.71 7.52 34.68
C TYR A 554 1.53 7.34 33.17
N ARG A 555 2.62 7.22 32.41
CA ARG A 555 2.65 7.12 30.93
C ARG A 555 1.61 6.15 30.35
N LEU A 556 1.26 6.37 29.08
CA LEU A 556 0.36 5.46 28.38
C LEU A 556 1.04 4.09 28.16
N LEU A 557 0.29 3.01 28.41
CA LEU A 557 0.71 1.64 28.21
C LEU A 557 -0.05 1.03 27.03
N VAL A 558 0.67 0.29 26.19
CA VAL A 558 0.12 -0.36 24.99
C VAL A 558 0.44 -1.84 25.00
N GLY A 559 -0.59 -2.66 24.87
CA GLY A 559 -0.47 -4.08 24.56
C GLY A 559 -0.56 -4.32 23.04
N TYR A 560 -0.08 -5.48 22.60
CA TYR A 560 -0.13 -5.90 21.21
C TYR A 560 -0.78 -7.27 21.11
N GLY A 561 -1.73 -7.44 20.19
CA GLY A 561 -2.46 -8.69 20.00
C GLY A 561 -1.86 -9.61 18.93
N ALA A 562 -1.04 -9.05 18.03
CA ALA A 562 -0.38 -9.75 16.94
C ALA A 562 1.14 -9.58 17.01
N ASN A 563 1.72 -9.62 18.21
CA ASN A 563 3.15 -9.49 18.43
C ASN A 563 3.92 -10.82 18.30
N ALA A 564 5.21 -10.68 18.02
CA ALA A 564 6.22 -11.68 18.34
C ALA A 564 6.67 -11.57 19.80
N ASP A 565 7.54 -12.49 20.23
CA ASP A 565 8.18 -12.43 21.55
C ASP A 565 9.00 -11.14 21.69
N ARG A 566 8.91 -10.52 22.88
CA ARG A 566 9.72 -9.36 23.24
C ARG A 566 9.86 -9.24 24.74
N HIS A 567 10.87 -8.50 25.18
CA HIS A 567 10.95 -8.02 26.56
C HIS A 567 10.28 -6.65 26.69
N GLU A 568 9.54 -6.44 27.78
CA GLU A 568 8.84 -5.20 28.08
C GLU A 568 9.33 -4.63 29.41
N ASP A 569 9.61 -3.34 29.45
CA ASP A 569 9.87 -2.59 30.67
C ASP A 569 8.97 -1.34 30.81
N TRP A 570 8.11 -1.12 29.80
CA TRP A 570 7.22 0.00 29.59
C TRP A 570 7.94 1.35 29.44
N ARG A 571 9.25 1.37 29.21
CA ARG A 571 9.99 2.60 28.98
C ARG A 571 10.18 2.86 27.50
N THR A 572 10.61 4.08 27.19
CA THR A 572 10.97 4.44 25.81
C THR A 572 12.22 3.71 25.41
N ASN A 573 12.18 3.07 24.24
CA ASN A 573 13.35 2.45 23.64
C ASN A 573 14.41 3.49 23.27
N ASN A 574 15.58 3.46 23.92
CA ASN A 574 16.66 4.43 23.72
C ASN A 574 17.15 4.50 22.27
N THR A 575 17.24 3.36 21.59
CA THR A 575 17.68 3.26 20.19
C THR A 575 16.59 2.62 19.33
N PRO A 576 16.46 3.02 18.06
CA PRO A 576 15.60 2.29 17.13
C PRO A 576 16.15 0.88 16.87
N LEU A 577 15.35 0.02 16.21
CA LEU A 577 15.93 -1.16 15.55
C LEU A 577 16.68 -0.72 14.30
N ARG A 578 17.69 -1.49 13.92
CA ARG A 578 18.40 -1.27 12.65
C ARG A 578 17.42 -1.43 11.48
N ASP A 579 17.39 -0.46 10.56
CA ASP A 579 16.65 -0.62 9.30
C ASP A 579 17.44 -1.60 8.42
N SER A 580 16.92 -2.81 8.24
CA SER A 580 17.57 -3.87 7.47
C SER A 580 17.76 -3.52 5.99
N GLN A 581 17.00 -2.56 5.47
CA GLN A 581 17.12 -2.07 4.11
C GLN A 581 18.05 -0.86 3.97
N GLN A 582 18.56 -0.30 5.08
CA GLN A 582 19.51 0.81 5.04
C GLN A 582 20.85 0.33 4.47
N PRO A 583 21.38 0.94 3.40
CA PRO A 583 22.72 0.65 2.93
C PRO A 583 23.74 0.90 4.05
N LEU A 584 24.82 0.12 4.05
CA LEU A 584 25.86 0.22 5.07
C LEU A 584 25.39 -0.12 6.51
N VAL A 585 24.19 -0.70 6.71
CA VAL A 585 23.66 -1.08 8.05
C VAL A 585 24.60 -2.01 8.84
N LYS A 586 25.48 -2.74 8.17
CA LYS A 586 26.49 -3.61 8.81
C LYS A 586 27.77 -2.87 9.23
N GLN A 587 27.85 -1.56 8.99
CA GLN A 587 28.99 -0.69 9.34
C GLN A 587 28.64 0.19 10.55
N GLU A 588 29.66 0.68 11.25
CA GLU A 588 29.46 1.61 12.36
C GLU A 588 28.98 2.98 11.85
N PRO A 589 28.10 3.67 12.59
CA PRO A 589 27.53 3.29 13.90
C PRO A 589 26.34 2.33 13.83
N LEU A 590 25.67 2.21 12.67
CA LEU A 590 24.40 1.47 12.51
C LEU A 590 24.45 -0.01 12.92
N LYS A 591 25.61 -0.67 12.78
CA LYS A 591 25.82 -2.07 13.17
C LYS A 591 25.43 -2.35 14.62
N TRP A 592 25.54 -1.36 15.50
CA TRP A 592 25.32 -1.51 16.94
C TRP A 592 23.85 -1.39 17.35
N TYR A 593 22.96 -0.95 16.45
CA TYR A 593 21.53 -0.97 16.73
C TYR A 593 20.98 -2.41 16.73
N PRO A 594 20.04 -2.74 17.63
CA PRO A 594 19.44 -4.07 17.73
C PRO A 594 18.78 -4.51 16.41
N ALA A 595 18.85 -5.80 16.06
CA ALA A 595 18.16 -6.33 14.85
C ALA A 595 16.67 -6.45 15.04
N ASN A 596 16.28 -6.82 16.25
CA ASN A 596 14.93 -7.24 16.55
C ASN A 596 14.53 -6.81 17.96
N PRO A 597 13.23 -6.88 18.28
CA PRO A 597 12.69 -6.56 19.60
C PRO A 597 13.25 -7.42 20.74
N MET A 598 13.70 -8.65 20.47
CA MET A 598 14.32 -9.52 21.48
C MET A 598 15.75 -9.08 21.84
N GLU A 599 16.50 -8.57 20.87
CA GLU A 599 17.84 -7.99 21.05
C GLU A 599 17.81 -6.56 21.62
N ARG A 600 16.63 -5.93 21.67
CA ARG A 600 16.42 -4.61 22.25
C ARG A 600 16.47 -4.71 23.78
N ASP A 601 17.64 -4.99 24.33
CA ASP A 601 17.90 -5.03 25.77
C ASP A 601 18.45 -3.68 26.23
N ASP A 602 17.62 -2.91 26.93
CA ASP A 602 17.99 -1.66 27.60
C ASP A 602 18.54 -1.89 29.03
N ALA A 603 18.93 -3.14 29.34
CA ALA A 603 19.39 -3.66 30.62
C ALA A 603 18.29 -3.82 31.70
N MET A 604 17.02 -3.51 31.39
CA MET A 604 15.90 -3.51 32.34
C MET A 604 14.75 -4.48 31.95
N GLY A 605 14.61 -4.83 30.67
CA GLY A 605 13.56 -5.70 30.15
C GLY A 605 13.70 -7.20 30.46
N ASP A 606 13.31 -7.65 31.66
CA ASP A 606 13.23 -9.09 32.00
C ASP A 606 11.77 -9.60 32.12
N PHE A 607 10.80 -8.79 31.69
CA PHE A 607 9.42 -9.24 31.54
C PHE A 607 9.17 -9.66 30.10
N LEU A 608 9.35 -10.96 29.85
CA LEU A 608 9.04 -11.57 28.57
C LEU A 608 7.52 -11.55 28.33
N VAL A 609 7.13 -10.89 27.24
CA VAL A 609 5.78 -10.95 26.67
C VAL A 609 5.84 -11.91 25.49
N THR A 610 5.25 -13.09 25.65
CA THR A 610 5.18 -14.10 24.59
C THR A 610 4.17 -13.70 23.53
N GLY A 611 4.60 -13.70 22.28
CA GLY A 611 3.77 -13.41 21.11
C GLY A 611 2.94 -14.61 20.65
N GLN A 612 1.93 -14.32 19.86
CA GLN A 612 1.06 -15.29 19.19
C GLN A 612 1.49 -15.50 17.73
N VAL A 613 2.41 -14.65 17.25
CA VAL A 613 2.89 -14.60 15.89
C VAL A 613 4.34 -15.11 15.86
N PRO A 614 4.69 -16.02 14.93
CA PRO A 614 6.05 -16.51 14.82
C PRO A 614 7.00 -15.43 14.28
N GLY A 615 8.30 -15.58 14.55
CA GLY A 615 9.34 -14.68 14.06
C GLY A 615 9.70 -13.60 15.07
N GLU A 616 10.18 -12.46 14.57
CA GLU A 616 10.84 -11.43 15.36
C GLU A 616 10.12 -10.06 15.28
N SER A 617 8.90 -10.02 14.74
CA SER A 617 8.14 -8.79 14.54
C SER A 617 6.66 -9.05 14.73
N ALA A 618 5.90 -8.02 15.12
CA ALA A 618 4.46 -8.06 15.02
C ALA A 618 4.02 -8.17 13.54
N VAL A 619 2.73 -8.39 13.28
CA VAL A 619 2.18 -8.42 11.91
C VAL A 619 0.90 -7.58 11.79
N HIS A 620 0.46 -7.36 10.57
CA HIS A 620 -0.83 -6.72 10.29
C HIS A 620 -1.99 -7.54 10.86
N THR A 621 -3.13 -6.88 11.08
CA THR A 621 -4.37 -7.56 11.46
C THR A 621 -5.52 -7.26 10.49
N ALA A 622 -6.54 -8.12 10.52
CA ALA A 622 -7.74 -7.99 9.70
C ALA A 622 -8.78 -7.01 10.29
N THR A 623 -8.40 -6.21 11.30
CA THR A 623 -9.32 -5.28 11.95
C THR A 623 -9.69 -4.15 10.98
N ASP A 624 -10.99 -3.89 10.82
CA ASP A 624 -11.47 -2.75 10.05
C ASP A 624 -10.84 -1.45 10.56
N ILE A 625 -10.39 -0.63 9.62
CA ILE A 625 -9.69 0.63 9.92
C ILE A 625 -10.61 1.84 9.80
N PRO A 626 -10.35 2.92 10.55
CA PRO A 626 -11.14 4.14 10.46
C PRO A 626 -10.78 4.96 9.21
N LEU A 627 -11.80 5.53 8.57
CA LEU A 627 -11.68 6.53 7.52
C LEU A 627 -12.35 7.84 7.99
N SER A 628 -11.73 8.97 7.66
CA SER A 628 -12.29 10.31 7.86
C SER A 628 -12.30 11.08 6.53
N ALA A 629 -13.36 11.84 6.22
CA ALA A 629 -13.43 12.63 4.99
C ALA A 629 -13.80 14.11 5.24
N PHE A 630 -13.17 15.02 4.48
CA PHE A 630 -13.38 16.47 4.54
C PHE A 630 -13.46 17.10 3.14
N GLY A 631 -14.21 18.18 3.01
CA GLY A 631 -14.44 18.89 1.74
C GLY A 631 -15.70 18.43 1.00
N PRO A 632 -15.94 18.92 -0.23
CA PRO A 632 -17.13 18.59 -0.99
C PRO A 632 -17.24 17.08 -1.24
N GLY A 633 -18.39 16.49 -0.91
CA GLY A 633 -18.65 15.06 -1.09
C GLY A 633 -18.18 14.17 0.07
N ALA A 634 -17.60 14.74 1.14
CA ALA A 634 -17.16 13.98 2.31
C ALA A 634 -18.25 13.08 2.91
N LEU A 635 -19.52 13.51 2.90
CA LEU A 635 -20.63 12.72 3.43
C LEU A 635 -20.91 11.43 2.65
N ALA A 636 -20.31 11.23 1.47
CA ALA A 636 -20.41 9.95 0.75
C ALA A 636 -19.61 8.81 1.43
N PHE A 637 -18.77 9.13 2.41
CA PHE A 637 -17.86 8.21 3.10
C PHE A 637 -18.34 7.95 4.53
N THR A 638 -19.43 7.18 4.64
CA THR A 638 -20.04 6.80 5.92
C THR A 638 -20.39 5.32 5.98
N GLY A 639 -20.50 4.76 7.18
CA GLY A 639 -20.90 3.37 7.40
C GLY A 639 -19.71 2.41 7.39
N VAL A 640 -19.92 1.17 6.92
CA VAL A 640 -18.87 0.17 6.75
C VAL A 640 -18.71 -0.13 5.26
N ILE A 641 -17.57 0.21 4.69
CA ILE A 641 -17.31 0.13 3.25
C ILE A 641 -16.14 -0.81 2.95
N ASP A 642 -16.02 -1.28 1.71
CA ASP A 642 -14.80 -1.93 1.25
C ASP A 642 -13.80 -0.86 0.77
N ASN A 643 -12.49 -1.08 0.93
CA ASN A 643 -11.48 -0.13 0.44
C ASN A 643 -11.61 0.15 -1.07
N THR A 644 -12.10 -0.82 -1.86
CA THR A 644 -12.38 -0.63 -3.29
C THR A 644 -13.56 0.32 -3.55
N ASP A 645 -14.50 0.50 -2.62
CA ASP A 645 -15.62 1.45 -2.78
C ASP A 645 -15.16 2.91 -2.69
N VAL A 646 -14.05 3.17 -1.99
CA VAL A 646 -13.46 4.52 -1.88
C VAL A 646 -13.03 5.02 -3.25
N PHE A 647 -12.41 4.17 -4.07
CA PHE A 647 -12.04 4.49 -5.46
C PHE A 647 -13.22 5.04 -6.27
N PHE A 648 -14.35 4.32 -6.27
CA PHE A 648 -15.54 4.72 -7.02
C PHE A 648 -16.12 6.04 -6.51
N LYS A 649 -16.09 6.28 -5.20
CA LYS A 649 -16.56 7.55 -4.59
C LYS A 649 -15.65 8.73 -4.95
N LEU A 650 -14.33 8.52 -4.92
CA LEU A 650 -13.34 9.53 -5.34
C LEU A 650 -13.53 9.88 -6.83
N ALA A 651 -13.62 8.87 -7.68
CA ALA A 651 -13.85 9.05 -9.11
C ALA A 651 -15.18 9.73 -9.41
N GLN A 652 -16.27 9.35 -8.73
CA GLN A 652 -17.57 10.01 -8.82
C GLN A 652 -17.45 11.52 -8.56
N ALA A 653 -16.84 11.89 -7.44
CA ALA A 653 -16.66 13.29 -7.05
C ALA A 653 -15.84 14.08 -8.08
N ALA A 654 -14.75 13.49 -8.61
CA ALA A 654 -13.86 14.15 -9.56
C ALA A 654 -14.44 14.23 -10.99
N VAL A 655 -15.20 13.22 -11.42
CA VAL A 655 -15.65 13.08 -12.81
C VAL A 655 -17.04 13.66 -13.06
N LYS A 656 -18.00 13.35 -12.18
CA LYS A 656 -19.41 13.73 -12.36
C LYS A 656 -19.91 14.70 -11.31
N GLY A 657 -19.25 14.78 -10.15
CA GLY A 657 -19.65 15.65 -9.05
C GLY A 657 -20.05 14.85 -7.82
N THR A 658 -20.15 15.56 -6.71
CA THR A 658 -20.42 14.94 -5.41
C THR A 658 -21.84 14.40 -5.32
N THR A 659 -22.03 13.39 -4.49
CA THR A 659 -23.30 12.71 -4.28
C THR A 659 -23.71 12.75 -2.82
N ALA A 660 -25.03 12.65 -2.58
CA ALA A 660 -25.57 12.49 -1.24
C ALA A 660 -25.29 11.07 -0.68
N PRO A 661 -25.29 10.91 0.66
CA PRO A 661 -25.25 9.60 1.31
C PRO A 661 -26.30 8.62 0.76
N ALA A 662 -26.02 7.32 0.81
CA ALA A 662 -26.88 6.29 0.23
C ALA A 662 -28.30 6.26 0.83
N ASP A 663 -28.44 6.52 2.13
CA ASP A 663 -29.70 6.60 2.87
C ASP A 663 -30.49 7.89 2.60
N ALA A 664 -29.80 9.00 2.32
CA ALA A 664 -30.42 10.27 1.93
C ALA A 664 -31.04 10.23 0.51
N ARG A 665 -30.70 9.23 -0.31
CA ARG A 665 -31.23 9.05 -1.68
C ARG A 665 -32.61 8.39 -1.73
N GLY A 666 -33.25 8.15 -0.58
CA GLY A 666 -34.63 7.66 -0.52
C GLY A 666 -34.79 6.23 -1.05
N SER A 667 -33.78 5.37 -0.93
CA SER A 667 -33.86 3.98 -1.39
C SER A 667 -34.94 3.22 -0.62
N LYS A 668 -36.12 3.10 -1.22
CA LYS A 668 -37.15 2.15 -0.80
C LYS A 668 -36.62 0.73 -1.05
N ARG A 669 -36.23 0.07 0.03
CA ARG A 669 -35.78 -1.33 0.19
C ARG A 669 -34.40 -1.67 -0.41
N PRO A 670 -33.59 -2.48 0.29
CA PRO A 670 -32.40 -3.10 -0.31
C PRO A 670 -32.83 -3.99 -1.50
N ARG A 671 -31.99 -4.04 -2.55
CA ARG A 671 -32.15 -5.02 -3.63
C ARG A 671 -32.08 -6.42 -3.01
N LYS A 672 -33.04 -7.26 -3.35
CA LYS A 672 -33.10 -8.67 -2.93
C LYS A 672 -31.98 -9.47 -3.57
#